data_AF-A0A6G7Y4I8-F1
#
_entry.id   AF-A0A6G7Y4I8-F1
#
_cell.length_a   1.000
_cell.length_b   1.000
_cell.length_c   1.000
_cell.angle_alpha   90.00
_cell.angle_beta   90.00
_cell.angle_gamma   90.00
#
_symmetry.space_group_name_H-M   'P 1'
#
loop_
_entity.id
_entity.type
_entity.pdbx_description
1 polymer ?
#
loop_
_entity_poly.entity_id
_entity_poly.type
_entity_poly.pdbx_seq_one_letter_code
_entity_poly.pdbx_strand_id
1 'polypeptide(L)'
;MVRHGRRVSAGVIVGALVLGVPPVVAGEAGGCAAQADAEGMGRAVALDLPVAGQGWRDVAPPATVDERAALGPVDRVGYCLELVRDGRTEWVWTSFEATGKPSDLALPTRTGDLTREDARGLTVRSNVAGVAAVTEGRGWLEMWPNGYETRATRQLPGRYVGDAYSADAAYDADDNPNNVSFGSFQVHEVTADAATPVLAVNRWATRDAAIDVGIGANPTGNPDWTFAGNAGAYQRRTLTTYGRRAAVTLDEAPATRQLLPRDTRRQPWVTTRVAGTVAAGVRDVRLDVTRDGETERRALPLSAGRFATEVRIPAALTETDLVLTAEVAGRRRVIRTIEDVVAGDVIVVHGQSNAEARRWGRTAHQLDSPFVRSFGTNWLYPDVSAADRTWYTGVADTGMISGAVGQWGMQLAHRIMAERGVPVAVVQGSHGGRPISWFLRDAADPASVQTNYGRLLSRLRDGGLADRVSAIFWSHGESDNDNAPVHRAGATNVITGLRTDLSDAGAVPPLYLMQVRNSPCGNSETIALREEQRRLAADLGVSLFSQNSLDAAVGCHWDFVDGYQRLGDLAWEAVRADVYRVGPPDGATPPRPLEVRVSGERELTVRLADRGPLQVDAGAERDFRVGGEPVVTSVRRVAPDRLVLTTSVAVSPGDAVAYVAHLGAGPWITNRAGAGLVAFEMVAG
;
A
#
# COMPACT_ATOMS: atom_id res chain seq x y z
N MET A 1 20.41 21.20 34.82
CA MET A 1 19.88 22.15 35.82
C MET A 1 19.59 23.46 35.09
N VAL A 2 18.35 23.69 34.66
CA VAL A 2 17.64 24.97 34.43
C VAL A 2 16.24 24.54 33.99
N ARG A 3 15.26 24.66 34.90
CA ARG A 3 13.83 24.41 34.68
C ARG A 3 13.20 25.69 34.15
N HIS A 4 12.40 25.61 33.09
CA HIS A 4 11.39 26.64 32.80
C HIS A 4 10.02 26.10 33.22
N GLY A 5 9.54 26.62 34.35
CA GLY A 5 8.23 26.29 34.90
C GLY A 5 7.15 27.13 34.23
N ARG A 6 6.16 26.45 33.65
CA ARG A 6 4.86 27.05 33.31
C ARG A 6 3.93 26.85 34.51
N ARG A 7 3.46 27.97 35.07
CA ARG A 7 2.45 28.01 36.14
C ARG A 7 1.12 27.47 35.59
N VAL A 8 0.54 26.51 36.28
CA VAL A 8 -0.86 26.08 36.11
C VAL A 8 -1.69 26.90 37.10
N SER A 9 -2.61 27.70 36.58
CA SER A 9 -3.62 28.42 37.38
C SER A 9 -4.78 27.48 37.63
N ALA A 10 -5.05 27.16 38.91
CA ALA A 10 -6.21 26.39 39.31
C ALA A 10 -7.48 27.25 39.19
N GLY A 11 -8.31 26.97 38.20
CA GLY A 11 -9.67 27.48 38.07
C GLY A 11 -10.66 26.53 38.71
N VAL A 12 -11.41 27.02 39.69
CA VAL A 12 -12.51 26.33 40.37
C VAL A 12 -13.63 26.05 39.36
N ILE A 13 -13.97 24.78 39.16
CA ILE A 13 -15.14 24.36 38.35
C ILE A 13 -16.37 24.41 39.25
N VAL A 14 -17.25 25.37 39.03
CA VAL A 14 -18.61 25.39 39.57
C VAL A 14 -19.47 24.49 38.67
N GLY A 15 -19.96 23.38 39.22
CA GLY A 15 -20.86 22.47 38.52
C GLY A 15 -22.20 23.14 38.23
N ALA A 16 -22.47 23.40 36.95
CA ALA A 16 -23.81 23.71 36.47
C ALA A 16 -24.51 22.39 36.12
N LEU A 17 -25.60 22.08 36.83
CA LEU A 17 -26.55 21.03 36.47
C LEU A 17 -27.10 21.35 35.07
N VAL A 18 -26.69 20.59 34.05
CA VAL A 18 -27.32 20.65 32.73
C VAL A 18 -28.55 19.76 32.80
N LEU A 19 -29.73 20.39 32.87
CA LEU A 19 -31.00 19.73 32.64
C LEU A 19 -30.97 19.10 31.23
N GLY A 20 -31.22 17.79 31.17
CA GLY A 20 -31.19 17.02 29.93
C GLY A 20 -32.14 17.60 28.88
N VAL A 21 -31.56 18.08 27.79
CA VAL A 21 -32.29 18.29 26.54
C VAL A 21 -32.52 16.89 25.95
N PRO A 22 -33.75 16.47 25.66
CA PRO A 22 -33.99 15.20 24.99
C PRO A 22 -33.29 15.22 23.61
N PRO A 23 -32.82 14.07 23.10
CA PRO A 23 -32.19 14.01 21.79
C PRO A 23 -33.19 14.54 20.75
N VAL A 24 -32.77 15.57 20.02
CA VAL A 24 -33.53 16.13 18.91
C VAL A 24 -33.62 15.05 17.84
N VAL A 25 -34.82 14.52 17.63
CA VAL A 25 -35.16 13.77 16.42
C VAL A 25 -35.18 14.78 15.27
N ALA A 26 -34.04 14.97 14.62
CA ALA A 26 -33.98 15.74 13.38
C ALA A 26 -34.30 14.82 12.20
N GLY A 27 -35.57 14.43 12.10
CA GLY A 27 -36.12 14.02 10.81
C GLY A 27 -36.24 15.27 9.95
N GLU A 28 -35.34 15.48 9.00
CA GLU A 28 -35.63 16.42 7.91
C GLU A 28 -36.86 15.91 7.16
N ALA A 29 -37.86 16.78 6.96
CA ALA A 29 -39.13 16.43 6.38
C ALA A 29 -38.97 15.86 4.96
N GLY A 30 -39.51 14.66 4.71
CA GLY A 30 -39.53 13.99 3.40
C GLY A 30 -38.64 12.74 3.37
N GLY A 31 -39.12 11.66 2.72
CA GLY A 31 -38.34 10.44 2.50
C GLY A 31 -37.24 10.63 1.45
N CYS A 32 -36.52 9.56 1.09
CA CYS A 32 -35.39 9.62 0.17
C CYS A 32 -35.64 10.35 -1.15
N ALA A 33 -36.83 10.22 -1.75
CA ALA A 33 -37.16 10.90 -3.01
C ALA A 33 -37.10 12.43 -2.86
N ALA A 34 -37.55 12.98 -1.72
CA ALA A 34 -37.46 14.41 -1.44
C ALA A 34 -35.99 14.86 -1.27
N GLN A 35 -35.14 14.00 -0.69
CA GLN A 35 -33.70 14.27 -0.56
C GLN A 35 -33.02 14.29 -1.93
N ALA A 36 -33.34 13.32 -2.79
CA ALA A 36 -32.86 13.28 -4.17
C ALA A 36 -33.28 14.53 -4.95
N ASP A 37 -34.54 14.95 -4.85
CA ASP A 37 -35.07 16.15 -5.51
C ASP A 37 -34.35 17.42 -5.02
N ALA A 38 -34.10 17.53 -3.70
CA ALA A 38 -33.38 18.66 -3.11
C ALA A 38 -31.94 18.79 -3.63
N GLU A 39 -31.29 17.67 -3.95
CA GLU A 39 -29.96 17.63 -4.57
C GLU A 39 -29.98 17.68 -6.10
N GLY A 40 -31.17 17.71 -6.72
CA GLY A 40 -31.35 17.72 -8.17
C GLY A 40 -30.93 16.41 -8.84
N MET A 41 -31.12 15.28 -8.15
CA MET A 41 -30.77 13.94 -8.63
C MET A 41 -31.96 13.27 -9.29
N GLY A 42 -31.70 12.57 -10.40
CA GLY A 42 -32.67 11.66 -11.00
C GLY A 42 -32.45 10.24 -10.49
N ARG A 43 -33.52 9.44 -10.45
CA ARG A 43 -33.45 8.03 -10.11
C ARG A 43 -32.69 7.26 -11.21
N ALA A 44 -31.85 6.31 -10.80
CA ALA A 44 -31.07 5.47 -11.68
C ALA A 44 -31.64 4.04 -11.72
N VAL A 45 -31.50 3.30 -10.62
CA VAL A 45 -32.01 1.93 -10.49
C VAL A 45 -32.82 1.81 -9.21
N ALA A 46 -33.97 1.15 -9.27
CA ALA A 46 -34.68 0.68 -8.07
C ALA A 46 -34.71 -0.84 -8.07
N LEU A 47 -34.44 -1.44 -6.92
CA LEU A 47 -34.36 -2.88 -6.72
C LEU A 47 -35.14 -3.27 -5.47
N ASP A 48 -36.12 -4.16 -5.62
CA ASP A 48 -36.72 -4.86 -4.50
C ASP A 48 -35.80 -6.03 -4.09
N LEU A 49 -35.21 -5.96 -2.90
CA LEU A 49 -34.27 -6.95 -2.42
C LEU A 49 -35.04 -8.22 -1.98
N PRO A 50 -34.69 -9.43 -2.49
CA PRO A 50 -35.35 -10.69 -2.13
C PRO A 50 -34.88 -11.21 -0.78
N VAL A 51 -35.70 -11.95 -0.04
CA VAL A 51 -35.34 -12.40 1.33
C VAL A 51 -34.04 -13.18 1.34
N ALA A 52 -33.93 -14.15 0.42
CA ALA A 52 -32.71 -14.89 0.17
C ALA A 52 -31.97 -14.32 -1.05
N GLY A 53 -30.65 -14.23 -0.95
CA GLY A 53 -29.78 -13.88 -2.07
C GLY A 53 -29.98 -14.84 -3.23
N GLN A 54 -29.84 -14.30 -4.43
CA GLN A 54 -30.19 -15.00 -5.68
C GLN A 54 -28.93 -15.45 -6.44
N GLY A 55 -27.74 -15.18 -5.88
CA GLY A 55 -26.49 -15.47 -6.55
C GLY A 55 -26.18 -14.49 -7.68
N TRP A 56 -26.41 -13.17 -7.47
CA TRP A 56 -26.14 -12.14 -8.49
C TRP A 56 -24.65 -11.81 -8.68
N ARG A 57 -23.78 -12.82 -8.68
CA ARG A 57 -22.43 -12.70 -9.24
C ARG A 57 -22.50 -13.03 -10.72
N ASP A 58 -21.97 -12.14 -11.55
CA ASP A 58 -22.00 -12.19 -13.02
C ASP A 58 -23.42 -12.26 -13.61
N VAL A 59 -24.44 -11.90 -12.82
CA VAL A 59 -25.86 -11.86 -13.21
C VAL A 59 -26.44 -10.53 -12.76
N ALA A 60 -27.06 -9.77 -13.67
CA ALA A 60 -27.69 -8.50 -13.32
C ALA A 60 -28.90 -8.70 -12.38
N PRO A 61 -29.04 -7.92 -11.30
CA PRO A 61 -30.23 -7.96 -10.46
C PRO A 61 -31.46 -7.50 -11.26
N PRO A 62 -32.65 -8.11 -11.05
CA PRO A 62 -33.87 -7.71 -11.71
C PRO A 62 -34.37 -6.38 -11.13
N ALA A 63 -33.93 -5.28 -11.73
CA ALA A 63 -34.38 -3.94 -11.35
C ALA A 63 -35.89 -3.77 -11.62
N THR A 64 -36.60 -3.17 -10.67
CA THR A 64 -37.99 -2.76 -10.86
C THR A 64 -38.09 -1.49 -11.71
N VAL A 65 -37.02 -0.70 -11.72
CA VAL A 65 -36.83 0.48 -12.58
C VAL A 65 -35.36 0.56 -12.99
N ASP A 66 -35.09 0.82 -14.26
CA ASP A 66 -33.75 1.14 -14.78
C ASP A 66 -33.81 2.35 -15.73
N GLU A 67 -33.47 3.51 -15.18
CA GLU A 67 -33.47 4.82 -15.85
C GLU A 67 -32.03 5.32 -16.11
N ARG A 68 -31.00 4.48 -15.88
CA ARG A 68 -29.58 4.87 -16.00
C ARG A 68 -29.23 5.49 -17.34
N ALA A 69 -29.74 4.92 -18.43
CA ALA A 69 -29.50 5.43 -19.78
C ALA A 69 -29.98 6.88 -19.97
N ALA A 70 -31.02 7.29 -19.25
CA ALA A 70 -31.56 8.64 -19.32
C ALA A 70 -30.74 9.66 -18.49
N LEU A 71 -29.97 9.21 -17.50
CA LEU A 71 -29.13 10.10 -16.70
C LEU A 71 -27.88 10.57 -17.45
N GLY A 72 -27.25 9.69 -18.23
CA GLY A 72 -25.94 9.97 -18.82
C GLY A 72 -24.83 10.03 -17.75
N PRO A 73 -23.70 10.71 -18.01
CA PRO A 73 -22.64 10.89 -17.02
C PRO A 73 -23.12 11.63 -15.78
N VAL A 74 -22.64 11.21 -14.59
CA VAL A 74 -23.03 11.77 -13.30
C VAL A 74 -21.81 12.33 -12.55
N ASP A 75 -22.00 13.43 -11.81
CA ASP A 75 -20.96 14.01 -10.93
C ASP A 75 -21.17 13.71 -9.44
N ARG A 76 -22.36 13.23 -9.08
CA ARG A 76 -22.74 12.88 -7.72
C ARG A 76 -23.71 11.70 -7.74
N VAL A 77 -23.56 10.79 -6.79
CA VAL A 77 -24.42 9.62 -6.61
C VAL A 77 -25.20 9.71 -5.32
N GLY A 78 -26.36 9.08 -5.29
CA GLY A 78 -27.21 8.96 -4.11
C GLY A 78 -27.70 7.52 -3.94
N TYR A 79 -27.75 7.05 -2.71
CA TYR A 79 -28.25 5.74 -2.34
C TYR A 79 -29.32 5.87 -1.28
N CYS A 80 -30.42 5.17 -1.50
CA CYS A 80 -31.52 5.07 -0.57
C CYS A 80 -31.80 3.61 -0.26
N LEU A 81 -31.85 3.28 1.04
CA LEU A 81 -32.37 2.01 1.51
C LEU A 81 -33.65 2.25 2.31
N GLU A 82 -34.76 1.64 1.88
CA GLU A 82 -36.06 1.69 2.55
C GLU A 82 -36.45 0.28 3.04
N LEU A 83 -36.72 0.16 4.34
CA LEU A 83 -37.08 -1.09 5.01
C LEU A 83 -38.46 -0.93 5.67
N VAL A 84 -39.41 -1.77 5.29
CA VAL A 84 -40.77 -1.73 5.84
C VAL A 84 -40.96 -2.85 6.86
N ARG A 85 -41.32 -2.50 8.08
CA ARG A 85 -41.69 -3.44 9.15
C ARG A 85 -42.88 -2.89 9.92
N ASP A 86 -43.86 -3.74 10.19
CA ASP A 86 -45.09 -3.40 10.93
C ASP A 86 -45.80 -2.14 10.39
N GLY A 87 -45.81 -1.98 9.06
CA GLY A 87 -46.43 -0.82 8.39
C GLY A 87 -45.67 0.50 8.56
N ARG A 88 -44.48 0.49 9.17
CA ARG A 88 -43.57 1.64 9.28
C ARG A 88 -42.41 1.49 8.30
N THR A 89 -42.04 2.59 7.66
CA THR A 89 -40.86 2.65 6.78
C THR A 89 -39.70 3.28 7.53
N GLU A 90 -38.62 2.53 7.69
CA GLU A 90 -37.30 3.00 8.08
C GLU A 90 -36.51 3.30 6.81
N TRP A 91 -35.82 4.42 6.74
CA TRP A 91 -35.06 4.81 5.57
C TRP A 91 -33.77 5.54 5.90
N VAL A 92 -32.80 5.42 5.01
CA VAL A 92 -31.57 6.21 5.00
C VAL A 92 -31.25 6.66 3.59
N TRP A 93 -30.82 7.91 3.48
CA TRP A 93 -30.30 8.54 2.28
C TRP A 93 -28.82 8.84 2.51
N THR A 94 -27.97 8.44 1.56
CA THR A 94 -26.57 8.85 1.49
C THR A 94 -26.25 9.41 0.12
N SER A 95 -25.50 10.51 0.02
CA SER A 95 -25.02 11.03 -1.27
C SER A 95 -23.60 11.57 -1.19
N PHE A 96 -22.85 11.47 -2.28
CA PHE A 96 -21.44 11.90 -2.36
C PHE A 96 -20.96 11.98 -3.82
N GLU A 97 -19.77 12.53 -4.04
CA GLU A 97 -19.15 12.63 -5.37
C GLU A 97 -19.09 11.25 -6.06
N ALA A 98 -19.40 11.19 -7.36
CA ALA A 98 -19.34 9.94 -8.10
C ALA A 98 -17.89 9.42 -8.20
N THR A 99 -17.70 8.10 -8.05
CA THR A 99 -16.38 7.46 -8.19
C THR A 99 -15.92 7.40 -9.65
N GLY A 100 -16.87 7.47 -10.58
CA GLY A 100 -16.66 7.31 -12.02
C GLY A 100 -16.72 5.85 -12.48
N LYS A 101 -17.02 4.91 -11.58
CA LYS A 101 -17.13 3.48 -11.90
C LYS A 101 -18.56 3.11 -12.30
N PRO A 102 -18.77 2.07 -13.14
CA PRO A 102 -20.11 1.61 -13.50
C PRO A 102 -20.99 1.20 -12.30
N SER A 103 -20.36 0.76 -11.21
CA SER A 103 -21.02 0.37 -9.96
C SER A 103 -21.64 1.56 -9.21
N ASP A 104 -21.32 2.81 -9.57
CA ASP A 104 -21.91 4.02 -8.97
C ASP A 104 -23.45 4.02 -9.00
N LEU A 105 -24.05 3.43 -10.03
CA LEU A 105 -25.51 3.50 -10.26
C LEU A 105 -26.22 2.15 -10.12
N ALA A 106 -25.53 1.07 -9.74
CA ALA A 106 -26.13 -0.25 -9.53
C ALA A 106 -25.20 -1.15 -8.71
N LEU A 107 -25.78 -2.15 -8.02
CA LEU A 107 -24.98 -3.17 -7.34
C LEU A 107 -23.96 -3.79 -8.30
N PRO A 108 -22.68 -3.90 -7.91
CA PRO A 108 -21.68 -4.54 -8.74
C PRO A 108 -21.95 -6.04 -8.77
N THR A 109 -21.81 -6.63 -9.95
CA THR A 109 -22.02 -8.06 -10.14
C THR A 109 -20.84 -8.75 -10.80
N ARG A 110 -20.03 -8.01 -11.56
CA ARG A 110 -18.89 -8.57 -12.28
C ARG A 110 -17.69 -8.74 -11.37
N THR A 111 -17.02 -9.86 -11.55
CA THR A 111 -15.67 -10.06 -11.02
C THR A 111 -14.77 -8.89 -11.45
N GLY A 112 -14.24 -8.13 -10.48
CA GLY A 112 -13.39 -6.96 -10.72
C GLY A 112 -14.11 -5.60 -10.66
N ASP A 113 -15.43 -5.54 -10.50
CA ASP A 113 -16.12 -4.30 -10.10
C ASP A 113 -15.98 -4.13 -8.57
N LEU A 114 -14.83 -3.60 -8.15
CA LEU A 114 -14.48 -3.34 -6.75
C LEU A 114 -14.31 -1.84 -6.53
N THR A 115 -15.13 -1.30 -5.63
CA THR A 115 -15.00 0.07 -5.15
C THR A 115 -14.67 0.03 -3.66
N ARG A 116 -13.51 0.61 -3.33
CA ARG A 116 -13.05 0.85 -1.97
C ARG A 116 -12.26 2.15 -1.96
N GLU A 117 -12.92 3.23 -1.59
CA GLU A 117 -12.36 4.58 -1.63
C GLU A 117 -13.22 5.59 -0.86
N ASP A 118 -12.73 6.82 -0.71
CA ASP A 118 -13.44 7.89 -0.02
C ASP A 118 -14.75 8.27 -0.75
N ALA A 119 -15.84 8.33 0.00
CA ALA A 119 -17.11 8.92 -0.41
C ALA A 119 -17.11 10.42 -0.03
N ARG A 120 -16.52 11.25 -0.91
CA ARG A 120 -16.28 12.68 -0.64
C ARG A 120 -17.55 13.52 -0.69
N GLY A 121 -17.65 14.48 0.24
CA GLY A 121 -18.84 15.32 0.38
C GLY A 121 -20.07 14.51 0.81
N LEU A 122 -19.88 13.55 1.73
CA LEU A 122 -20.92 12.67 2.22
C LEU A 122 -22.06 13.47 2.86
N THR A 123 -23.27 13.26 2.39
CA THR A 123 -24.50 13.72 3.03
C THR A 123 -25.28 12.51 3.51
N VAL A 124 -25.75 12.53 4.75
CA VAL A 124 -26.58 11.47 5.35
C VAL A 124 -27.86 12.07 5.91
N ARG A 125 -29.00 11.45 5.61
CA ARG A 125 -30.32 11.75 6.21
C ARG A 125 -31.03 10.43 6.53
N SER A 126 -31.71 10.36 7.66
CA SER A 126 -32.45 9.15 8.05
C SER A 126 -33.56 9.48 9.04
N ASN A 127 -34.60 8.63 9.09
CA ASN A 127 -35.59 8.64 10.17
C ASN A 127 -35.32 7.58 11.26
N VAL A 128 -34.22 6.82 11.14
CA VAL A 128 -33.83 5.79 12.10
C VAL A 128 -33.02 6.42 13.24
N ALA A 129 -33.43 6.16 14.48
CA ALA A 129 -32.73 6.66 15.65
C ALA A 129 -31.30 6.08 15.72
N GLY A 130 -30.31 6.93 16.00
CA GLY A 130 -28.90 6.54 16.06
C GLY A 130 -28.11 6.76 14.78
N VAL A 131 -28.76 7.13 13.67
CA VAL A 131 -28.07 7.58 12.44
C VAL A 131 -27.97 9.10 12.47
N ALA A 132 -26.75 9.63 12.58
CA ALA A 132 -26.51 11.06 12.60
C ALA A 132 -26.69 11.69 11.21
N ALA A 133 -27.18 12.93 11.17
CA ALA A 133 -27.21 13.70 9.94
C ALA A 133 -25.81 14.25 9.64
N VAL A 134 -25.35 14.05 8.41
CA VAL A 134 -24.04 14.52 7.91
C VAL A 134 -24.27 15.40 6.70
N THR A 135 -23.54 16.50 6.55
CA THR A 135 -23.62 17.38 5.38
C THR A 135 -22.22 17.71 4.91
N GLU A 136 -21.88 17.34 3.67
CA GLU A 136 -20.55 17.53 3.10
C GLU A 136 -19.42 16.97 3.99
N GLY A 137 -19.65 15.82 4.63
CA GLY A 137 -18.70 15.14 5.49
C GLY A 137 -17.74 14.21 4.74
N ARG A 138 -16.94 13.45 5.49
CA ARG A 138 -16.11 12.37 4.96
C ARG A 138 -16.85 11.04 5.06
N GLY A 139 -16.77 10.24 4.01
CA GLY A 139 -17.30 8.89 4.01
C GLY A 139 -16.33 7.88 3.40
N TRP A 140 -16.71 6.61 3.51
CA TRP A 140 -16.02 5.50 2.86
C TRP A 140 -17.06 4.58 2.21
N LEU A 141 -16.77 4.18 0.97
CA LEU A 141 -17.63 3.29 0.19
C LEU A 141 -16.94 1.95 0.01
N GLU A 142 -17.64 0.88 0.36
CA GLU A 142 -17.23 -0.50 0.11
C GLU A 142 -18.30 -1.18 -0.73
N MET A 143 -17.94 -1.54 -1.96
CA MET A 143 -18.90 -2.06 -2.92
C MET A 143 -18.25 -3.07 -3.86
N TRP A 144 -18.58 -4.35 -3.72
CA TRP A 144 -18.09 -5.46 -4.56
C TRP A 144 -19.01 -6.69 -4.50
N PRO A 145 -19.00 -7.60 -5.51
CA PRO A 145 -19.78 -8.85 -5.49
C PRO A 145 -19.10 -10.00 -4.71
N ASN A 146 -17.87 -9.76 -4.25
CA ASN A 146 -17.00 -10.73 -3.63
C ASN A 146 -17.32 -10.97 -2.14
N GLY A 147 -16.79 -12.07 -1.59
CA GLY A 147 -16.58 -12.27 -0.16
C GLY A 147 -15.41 -11.44 0.33
N TYR A 148 -15.25 -11.38 1.65
CA TYR A 148 -14.22 -10.58 2.30
C TYR A 148 -13.84 -11.16 3.66
N GLU A 149 -12.73 -10.70 4.19
CA GLU A 149 -12.15 -11.10 5.48
C GLU A 149 -11.90 -9.86 6.35
N THR A 150 -11.95 -10.05 7.67
CA THR A 150 -11.83 -9.04 8.74
C THR A 150 -10.45 -8.41 8.87
N ARG A 151 -9.60 -8.56 7.85
CA ARG A 151 -8.24 -8.10 7.88
C ARG A 151 -8.22 -6.62 7.50
N ALA A 152 -8.17 -5.75 8.50
CA ALA A 152 -8.10 -4.30 8.30
C ALA A 152 -6.91 -3.87 7.42
N THR A 153 -7.19 -3.01 6.44
CA THR A 153 -6.17 -2.41 5.55
C THR A 153 -5.42 -1.25 6.20
N ARG A 154 -5.97 -0.72 7.29
CA ARG A 154 -5.55 0.46 8.06
C ARG A 154 -5.57 1.76 7.28
N GLN A 155 -6.45 1.86 6.28
CA GLN A 155 -6.65 3.09 5.51
C GLN A 155 -7.69 4.04 6.14
N LEU A 156 -8.43 3.54 7.12
CA LEU A 156 -9.40 4.30 7.90
C LEU A 156 -8.95 4.48 9.35
N PRO A 157 -9.51 5.44 10.09
CA PRO A 157 -9.36 5.53 11.54
C PRO A 157 -10.05 4.35 12.24
N GLY A 158 -9.41 3.83 13.28
CA GLY A 158 -9.89 2.69 14.04
C GLY A 158 -9.03 2.44 15.27
N ARG A 159 -9.36 1.41 16.04
CA ARG A 159 -8.70 1.11 17.32
C ARG A 159 -7.35 0.41 17.13
N TYR A 160 -6.43 1.03 16.39
CA TYR A 160 -5.09 0.51 16.12
C TYR A 160 -4.09 1.00 17.18
N VAL A 161 -4.18 0.51 18.42
CA VAL A 161 -3.33 1.00 19.53
C VAL A 161 -2.31 -0.05 19.98
N GLY A 162 -1.02 0.33 19.98
CA GLY A 162 0.08 -0.45 20.57
C GLY A 162 0.29 -1.83 19.93
N ASP A 163 0.75 -2.83 20.68
CA ASP A 163 1.00 -4.18 20.16
C ASP A 163 -0.28 -4.91 19.71
N ALA A 164 -1.48 -4.42 20.05
CA ALA A 164 -2.78 -4.91 19.57
C ALA A 164 -3.06 -4.57 18.09
N TYR A 165 -2.09 -3.95 17.39
CA TYR A 165 -2.08 -3.63 15.96
C TYR A 165 -2.42 -4.80 15.01
N SER A 166 -2.49 -6.05 15.49
CA SER A 166 -2.77 -7.27 14.70
C SER A 166 -4.14 -7.90 14.93
N ALA A 167 -5.03 -7.29 15.73
CA ALA A 167 -6.22 -7.99 16.25
C ALA A 167 -7.55 -7.45 15.73
N ASP A 168 -7.56 -6.62 14.69
CA ASP A 168 -8.84 -6.31 14.05
C ASP A 168 -9.39 -7.59 13.43
N ALA A 169 -10.53 -8.01 13.94
CA ALA A 169 -11.20 -9.26 13.63
C ALA A 169 -12.72 -9.05 13.55
N ALA A 170 -13.15 -7.79 13.45
CA ALA A 170 -14.53 -7.43 13.17
C ALA A 170 -14.71 -7.32 11.65
N TYR A 171 -15.92 -7.61 11.20
CA TYR A 171 -16.36 -7.14 9.89
C TYR A 171 -16.87 -5.72 10.08
N ASP A 172 -16.15 -4.76 9.52
CA ASP A 172 -16.39 -3.33 9.65
C ASP A 172 -15.86 -2.56 8.43
N ALA A 173 -15.84 -1.23 8.54
CA ALA A 173 -15.24 -0.41 7.50
C ALA A 173 -13.75 -0.73 7.43
N ASP A 174 -13.30 -1.19 6.25
CA ASP A 174 -11.91 -1.58 5.92
C ASP A 174 -11.64 -3.09 5.76
N ASP A 175 -12.69 -3.88 5.53
CA ASP A 175 -12.63 -5.30 5.18
C ASP A 175 -11.91 -5.58 3.85
N ASN A 176 -11.28 -6.75 3.73
CA ASN A 176 -10.48 -7.12 2.56
C ASN A 176 -11.18 -8.14 1.63
N PRO A 177 -11.45 -7.80 0.36
CA PRO A 177 -12.13 -8.71 -0.55
C PRO A 177 -11.30 -9.92 -0.95
N ASN A 178 -11.97 -11.06 -1.08
CA ASN A 178 -11.44 -12.33 -1.58
C ASN A 178 -12.15 -12.73 -2.89
N ASN A 179 -12.00 -13.96 -3.36
CA ASN A 179 -12.58 -14.41 -4.63
C ASN A 179 -13.90 -15.18 -4.50
N VAL A 180 -14.44 -15.33 -3.28
CA VAL A 180 -15.71 -16.03 -3.03
C VAL A 180 -16.90 -15.14 -3.41
N SER A 181 -18.08 -15.71 -3.66
CA SER A 181 -19.31 -14.94 -3.88
C SER A 181 -20.00 -14.60 -2.55
N PHE A 182 -20.23 -13.32 -2.30
CA PHE A 182 -21.00 -12.86 -1.14
C PHE A 182 -21.75 -11.57 -1.44
N GLY A 183 -21.02 -10.50 -1.77
CA GLY A 183 -21.56 -9.18 -2.04
C GLY A 183 -21.51 -8.29 -0.79
N SER A 184 -20.77 -7.18 -0.86
CA SER A 184 -20.74 -6.11 0.14
C SER A 184 -21.11 -4.79 -0.50
N PHE A 185 -22.10 -4.09 0.05
CA PHE A 185 -22.43 -2.72 -0.34
C PHE A 185 -22.72 -1.94 0.92
N GLN A 186 -21.73 -1.15 1.32
CA GLN A 186 -21.73 -0.44 2.57
C GLN A 186 -21.23 0.99 2.38
N VAL A 187 -21.89 1.92 3.06
CA VAL A 187 -21.47 3.32 3.14
C VAL A 187 -21.24 3.64 4.60
N HIS A 188 -20.08 4.21 4.89
CA HIS A 188 -19.66 4.58 6.23
C HIS A 188 -19.46 6.09 6.34
N GLU A 189 -19.83 6.68 7.48
CA GLU A 189 -19.37 8.00 7.89
C GLU A 189 -17.98 7.86 8.51
N VAL A 190 -17.02 8.67 8.08
CA VAL A 190 -15.66 8.67 8.61
C VAL A 190 -15.43 9.94 9.43
N THR A 191 -15.15 9.74 10.71
CA THR A 191 -14.73 10.80 11.65
C THR A 191 -13.23 10.67 11.94
N ALA A 192 -12.68 11.52 12.81
CA ALA A 192 -11.28 11.40 13.22
C ALA A 192 -10.97 10.08 13.96
N ASP A 193 -11.98 9.50 14.62
CA ASP A 193 -11.77 8.39 15.57
C ASP A 193 -12.39 7.06 15.10
N ALA A 194 -13.32 7.09 14.13
CA ALA A 194 -14.06 5.91 13.70
C ALA A 194 -14.64 6.05 12.30
N ALA A 195 -14.81 4.90 11.64
CA ALA A 195 -15.68 4.73 10.50
C ALA A 195 -16.95 3.97 10.93
N THR A 196 -18.12 4.60 10.80
CA THR A 196 -19.40 4.07 11.31
C THR A 196 -20.33 3.71 10.15
N PRO A 197 -20.89 2.48 10.10
CA PRO A 197 -21.83 2.08 9.06
C PRO A 197 -23.09 2.95 9.07
N VAL A 198 -23.51 3.39 7.87
CA VAL A 198 -24.72 4.20 7.65
C VAL A 198 -25.77 3.41 6.87
N LEU A 199 -25.34 2.72 5.82
CA LEU A 199 -26.16 1.87 4.96
C LEU A 199 -25.39 0.57 4.73
N ALA A 200 -26.08 -0.57 4.85
CA ALA A 200 -25.52 -1.87 4.51
C ALA A 200 -26.54 -2.74 3.76
N VAL A 201 -26.11 -3.32 2.65
CA VAL A 201 -26.80 -4.41 1.93
C VAL A 201 -25.73 -5.42 1.58
N ASN A 202 -25.73 -6.61 2.20
CA ASN A 202 -24.70 -7.63 1.94
C ASN A 202 -25.34 -8.98 1.55
N ARG A 203 -24.51 -9.93 1.12
CA ARG A 203 -24.88 -11.33 0.86
C ARG A 203 -25.83 -11.57 -0.33
N TRP A 204 -26.01 -10.59 -1.21
CA TRP A 204 -26.89 -10.75 -2.38
C TRP A 204 -26.34 -11.70 -3.45
N ALA A 205 -25.01 -11.88 -3.49
CA ALA A 205 -24.32 -12.76 -4.42
C ALA A 205 -24.18 -14.20 -3.91
N THR A 206 -24.63 -14.50 -2.69
CA THR A 206 -24.79 -15.88 -2.19
C THR A 206 -26.20 -16.37 -2.49
N ARG A 207 -26.32 -17.54 -3.10
CA ARG A 207 -27.63 -18.14 -3.42
C ARG A 207 -28.27 -18.76 -2.16
N ASP A 208 -29.59 -18.63 -2.04
CA ASP A 208 -30.45 -19.28 -1.04
C ASP A 208 -30.17 -18.89 0.43
N ALA A 209 -29.32 -17.90 0.64
CA ALA A 209 -28.92 -17.43 1.95
C ALA A 209 -29.59 -16.08 2.24
N ALA A 210 -30.25 -15.90 3.39
CA ALA A 210 -30.90 -14.64 3.74
C ALA A 210 -29.95 -13.42 3.56
N ILE A 211 -30.41 -12.37 2.87
CA ILE A 211 -29.65 -11.12 2.66
C ILE A 211 -29.44 -10.41 4.00
N ASP A 212 -28.32 -9.69 4.12
CA ASP A 212 -28.04 -8.82 5.24
C ASP A 212 -28.45 -7.38 4.87
N VAL A 213 -29.29 -6.73 5.67
CA VAL A 213 -29.69 -5.33 5.46
C VAL A 213 -29.61 -4.53 6.75
N GLY A 214 -29.14 -3.28 6.66
CA GLY A 214 -28.89 -2.44 7.83
C GLY A 214 -28.96 -0.95 7.55
N ILE A 215 -29.47 -0.20 8.53
CA ILE A 215 -29.45 1.26 8.59
C ILE A 215 -28.78 1.65 9.91
N GLY A 216 -27.62 2.32 9.83
CA GLY A 216 -26.75 2.57 10.99
C GLY A 216 -25.94 1.33 11.42
N ALA A 217 -25.18 1.47 12.51
CA ALA A 217 -24.40 0.38 13.08
C ALA A 217 -25.30 -0.73 13.68
N ASN A 218 -24.94 -1.99 13.44
CA ASN A 218 -25.66 -3.14 13.98
C ASN A 218 -25.44 -3.25 15.50
N PRO A 219 -26.52 -3.27 16.31
CA PRO A 219 -26.39 -3.36 17.77
C PRO A 219 -25.94 -4.75 18.26
N THR A 220 -26.03 -5.80 17.43
CA THR A 220 -25.71 -7.18 17.82
C THR A 220 -24.99 -7.95 16.69
N GLY A 221 -23.76 -8.40 16.93
CA GLY A 221 -22.95 -9.12 15.93
C GLY A 221 -21.94 -8.18 15.26
N ASN A 222 -21.72 -8.35 13.96
CA ASN A 222 -20.78 -7.52 13.20
C ASN A 222 -21.35 -6.10 12.98
N PRO A 223 -20.58 -5.04 13.27
CA PRO A 223 -21.03 -3.65 13.17
C PRO A 223 -21.66 -3.27 11.82
N ASP A 224 -21.12 -3.79 10.72
CA ASP A 224 -21.50 -3.52 9.33
C ASP A 224 -22.66 -4.39 8.79
N TRP A 225 -23.32 -5.13 9.68
CA TRP A 225 -24.37 -6.10 9.38
C TRP A 225 -23.93 -7.36 8.65
N THR A 226 -22.64 -7.58 8.42
CA THR A 226 -22.16 -8.81 7.77
C THR A 226 -22.63 -10.05 8.54
N PHE A 227 -23.27 -10.98 7.82
CA PHE A 227 -23.89 -12.22 8.34
C PHE A 227 -25.13 -12.03 9.22
N ALA A 228 -25.75 -10.85 9.26
CA ALA A 228 -26.97 -10.63 10.04
C ALA A 228 -28.16 -11.52 9.62
N GLY A 229 -28.26 -11.88 8.34
CA GLY A 229 -29.30 -12.76 7.78
C GLY A 229 -30.73 -12.28 8.07
N ASN A 230 -30.93 -10.97 8.18
CA ASN A 230 -32.11 -10.37 8.80
C ASN A 230 -33.16 -9.89 7.78
N ALA A 231 -32.91 -10.05 6.49
CA ALA A 231 -33.82 -9.68 5.42
C ALA A 231 -35.28 -10.15 5.59
N GLY A 232 -35.49 -11.35 6.15
CA GLY A 232 -36.82 -11.92 6.36
C GLY A 232 -37.66 -11.20 7.42
N ALA A 233 -37.06 -10.32 8.22
CA ALA A 233 -37.75 -9.54 9.23
C ALA A 233 -38.44 -8.28 8.68
N TYR A 234 -38.30 -8.00 7.38
CA TYR A 234 -38.92 -6.84 6.73
C TYR A 234 -39.89 -7.28 5.64
N GLN A 235 -41.06 -6.65 5.59
CA GLN A 235 -42.14 -6.91 4.65
C GLN A 235 -41.76 -6.44 3.23
N ARG A 236 -40.99 -5.34 3.15
CA ARG A 236 -40.43 -4.81 1.90
C ARG A 236 -39.04 -4.24 2.17
N ARG A 237 -38.12 -4.44 1.22
CA ARG A 237 -36.78 -3.84 1.24
C ARG A 237 -36.48 -3.32 -0.16
N THR A 238 -36.28 -2.02 -0.30
CA THR A 238 -36.03 -1.39 -1.59
C THR A 238 -34.72 -0.62 -1.52
N LEU A 239 -33.80 -0.95 -2.41
CA LEU A 239 -32.56 -0.20 -2.64
C LEU A 239 -32.74 0.62 -3.92
N THR A 240 -32.60 1.95 -3.81
CA THR A 240 -32.69 2.85 -4.96
C THR A 240 -31.41 3.66 -5.10
N THR A 241 -30.82 3.63 -6.28
CA THR A 241 -29.68 4.46 -6.67
C THR A 241 -30.16 5.69 -7.44
N TYR A 242 -29.43 6.78 -7.29
CA TYR A 242 -29.71 8.08 -7.89
C TYR A 242 -28.42 8.68 -8.44
N GLY A 243 -28.56 9.57 -9.42
CA GLY A 243 -27.43 10.28 -10.02
C GLY A 243 -27.77 11.73 -10.34
N ARG A 244 -26.84 12.63 -10.05
CA ARG A 244 -26.88 14.02 -10.53
C ARG A 244 -26.10 14.11 -11.83
N ARG A 245 -26.74 14.58 -12.90
CA ARG A 245 -26.08 14.76 -14.20
C ARG A 245 -24.84 15.63 -14.07
N ALA A 246 -23.74 15.18 -14.66
CA ALA A 246 -22.47 15.87 -14.63
C ALA A 246 -22.58 17.23 -15.34
N ALA A 247 -22.25 18.30 -14.63
CA ALA A 247 -22.11 19.62 -15.23
C ALA A 247 -20.77 19.79 -15.97
N VAL A 248 -19.78 18.99 -15.57
CA VAL A 248 -18.43 18.97 -16.12
C VAL A 248 -17.96 17.52 -16.19
N THR A 249 -17.37 17.14 -17.32
CA THR A 249 -16.70 15.84 -17.50
C THR A 249 -15.20 16.09 -17.59
N LEU A 250 -14.43 15.47 -16.70
CA LEU A 250 -12.98 15.55 -16.71
C LEU A 250 -12.40 14.62 -17.79
N ASP A 251 -11.51 15.19 -18.61
CA ASP A 251 -10.69 14.43 -19.57
C ASP A 251 -9.37 14.02 -18.91
N GLU A 252 -8.84 14.86 -18.01
CA GLU A 252 -7.56 14.65 -17.32
C GLU A 252 -7.60 15.34 -15.95
N ALA A 253 -7.14 14.65 -14.91
CA ALA A 253 -6.90 15.18 -13.58
C ALA A 253 -6.04 14.18 -12.78
N PRO A 254 -5.26 14.63 -11.78
CA PRO A 254 -4.65 13.70 -10.84
C PRO A 254 -5.73 12.98 -10.00
N ALA A 255 -5.37 11.83 -9.44
CA ALA A 255 -6.20 11.12 -8.47
C ALA A 255 -5.93 11.64 -7.04
N THR A 256 -6.91 11.46 -6.15
CA THR A 256 -6.74 11.74 -4.72
C THR A 256 -5.62 10.88 -4.14
N ARG A 257 -4.80 11.44 -3.24
CA ARG A 257 -3.60 10.83 -2.66
C ARG A 257 -2.52 10.41 -3.67
N GLN A 258 -2.66 10.79 -4.95
CA GLN A 258 -1.70 10.42 -5.97
C GLN A 258 -0.33 11.01 -5.65
N LEU A 259 0.69 10.15 -5.73
CA LEU A 259 2.06 10.61 -5.87
C LEU A 259 2.40 10.72 -7.35
N LEU A 260 2.70 11.94 -7.79
CA LEU A 260 3.25 12.22 -9.10
C LEU A 260 4.77 12.01 -9.07
N PRO A 261 5.31 11.07 -9.85
CA PRO A 261 6.72 10.77 -9.78
C PRO A 261 7.56 11.86 -10.46
N ARG A 262 8.74 12.14 -9.92
CA ARG A 262 9.67 13.12 -10.48
C ARG A 262 10.44 12.53 -11.66
N ASP A 263 10.65 13.33 -12.70
CA ASP A 263 11.52 12.98 -13.83
C ASP A 263 12.99 12.90 -13.39
N THR A 264 13.40 13.82 -12.51
CA THR A 264 14.77 13.86 -11.98
C THR A 264 14.77 14.14 -10.49
N ARG A 265 15.77 13.62 -9.76
CA ARG A 265 15.87 13.77 -8.29
C ARG A 265 16.15 15.19 -7.82
N ARG A 266 16.43 16.10 -8.74
CA ARG A 266 16.65 17.53 -8.48
C ARG A 266 15.43 18.38 -8.81
N GLN A 267 14.40 17.79 -9.42
CA GLN A 267 13.21 18.50 -9.84
C GLN A 267 12.45 19.01 -8.60
N PRO A 268 12.20 20.33 -8.49
CA PRO A 268 11.53 20.95 -7.35
C PRO A 268 9.99 20.88 -7.40
N TRP A 269 9.39 20.54 -8.54
CA TRP A 269 7.95 20.35 -8.71
C TRP A 269 7.64 19.44 -9.90
N VAL A 270 6.50 18.76 -9.87
CA VAL A 270 5.93 18.03 -11.01
C VAL A 270 4.70 18.78 -11.50
N THR A 271 4.52 18.92 -12.81
CA THR A 271 3.33 19.55 -13.37
C THR A 271 2.29 18.48 -13.69
N THR A 272 1.05 18.69 -13.24
CA THR A 272 -0.12 17.92 -13.65
C THR A 272 -1.11 18.83 -14.36
N ARG A 273 -2.07 18.26 -15.09
CA ARG A 273 -3.07 18.98 -15.85
C ARG A 273 -4.47 18.61 -15.38
N VAL A 274 -5.33 19.62 -15.34
CA VAL A 274 -6.76 19.49 -15.07
C VAL A 274 -7.49 20.01 -16.31
N ALA A 275 -8.16 19.13 -17.03
CA ALA A 275 -8.83 19.45 -18.29
C ALA A 275 -10.16 18.72 -18.40
N GLY A 276 -11.09 19.31 -19.14
CA GLY A 276 -12.41 18.71 -19.33
C GLY A 276 -13.33 19.51 -20.24
N THR A 277 -14.56 19.01 -20.33
CA THR A 277 -15.67 19.60 -21.07
C THR A 277 -16.78 20.02 -20.13
N VAL A 278 -17.55 21.04 -20.50
CA VAL A 278 -18.68 21.53 -19.71
C VAL A 278 -20.01 21.28 -20.43
N ALA A 279 -21.06 21.01 -19.66
CA ALA A 279 -22.42 20.90 -20.18
C ALA A 279 -22.94 22.25 -20.70
N ALA A 280 -23.96 22.21 -21.55
CA ALA A 280 -24.62 23.42 -22.04
C ALA A 280 -25.16 24.26 -20.86
N GLY A 281 -24.90 25.57 -20.89
CA GLY A 281 -25.33 26.52 -19.85
C GLY A 281 -24.31 26.76 -18.73
N VAL A 282 -23.25 25.95 -18.62
CA VAL A 282 -22.12 26.23 -17.72
C VAL A 282 -21.23 27.30 -18.34
N ARG A 283 -20.96 28.38 -17.61
CA ARG A 283 -20.17 29.53 -18.08
C ARG A 283 -19.01 29.90 -17.18
N ASP A 284 -19.01 29.44 -15.93
CA ASP A 284 -17.98 29.71 -14.94
C ASP A 284 -17.55 28.39 -14.31
N VAL A 285 -16.27 28.05 -14.52
CA VAL A 285 -15.58 26.91 -13.91
C VAL A 285 -14.39 27.47 -13.14
N ARG A 286 -14.19 26.98 -11.91
CA ARG A 286 -13.10 27.43 -11.05
C ARG A 286 -12.37 26.25 -10.44
N LEU A 287 -11.06 26.42 -10.30
CA LEU A 287 -10.20 25.49 -9.58
C LEU A 287 -9.62 26.21 -8.37
N ASP A 288 -9.94 25.73 -7.19
CA ASP A 288 -9.26 26.12 -5.95
C ASP A 288 -8.09 25.15 -5.75
N VAL A 289 -6.88 25.69 -5.60
CA VAL A 289 -5.65 24.95 -5.33
C VAL A 289 -5.19 25.31 -3.92
N THR A 290 -5.26 24.38 -2.99
CA THR A 290 -4.92 24.61 -1.58
C THR A 290 -3.64 23.89 -1.20
N ARG A 291 -2.74 24.58 -0.48
CA ARG A 291 -1.51 24.03 0.12
C ARG A 291 -1.22 24.74 1.42
N ASP A 292 -0.84 23.99 2.46
CA ASP A 292 -0.45 24.53 3.78
C ASP A 292 -1.47 25.55 4.35
N GLY A 293 -2.77 25.35 4.05
CA GLY A 293 -3.88 26.22 4.47
C GLY A 293 -4.11 27.47 3.59
N GLU A 294 -3.28 27.70 2.56
CA GLU A 294 -3.45 28.79 1.60
C GLU A 294 -4.15 28.31 0.32
N THR A 295 -5.16 29.04 -0.13
CA THR A 295 -5.93 28.70 -1.33
C THR A 295 -5.72 29.71 -2.46
N GLU A 296 -5.22 29.24 -3.59
CA GLU A 296 -5.19 29.96 -4.85
C GLU A 296 -6.45 29.63 -5.67
N ARG A 297 -7.28 30.64 -5.96
CA ARG A 297 -8.50 30.46 -6.76
C ARG A 297 -8.27 30.88 -8.21
N ARG A 298 -8.51 29.95 -9.14
CA ARG A 298 -8.35 30.16 -10.59
C ARG A 298 -9.68 30.08 -11.30
N ALA A 299 -10.03 31.11 -12.07
CA ALA A 299 -11.09 31.01 -13.06
C ALA A 299 -10.54 30.32 -14.31
N LEU A 300 -11.22 29.27 -14.79
CA LEU A 300 -10.76 28.50 -15.94
C LEU A 300 -11.44 29.02 -17.21
N PRO A 301 -10.69 29.58 -18.18
CA PRO A 301 -11.29 30.10 -19.40
C PRO A 301 -11.88 28.96 -20.22
N LEU A 302 -13.08 29.20 -20.75
CA LEU A 302 -13.78 28.26 -21.62
C LEU A 302 -13.55 28.61 -23.08
N SER A 303 -13.09 27.64 -23.86
CA SER A 303 -12.99 27.74 -25.32
C SER A 303 -13.77 26.57 -25.94
N ALA A 304 -14.79 26.89 -26.74
CA ALA A 304 -15.68 25.89 -27.35
C ALA A 304 -16.21 24.82 -26.36
N GLY A 305 -16.58 25.24 -25.14
CA GLY A 305 -17.10 24.33 -24.10
C GLY A 305 -16.04 23.47 -23.40
N ARG A 306 -14.75 23.79 -23.55
CA ARG A 306 -13.63 23.08 -22.92
C ARG A 306 -12.80 24.01 -22.04
N PHE A 307 -12.16 23.45 -21.02
CA PHE A 307 -11.12 24.10 -20.23
C PHE A 307 -9.90 23.20 -20.09
N ALA A 308 -8.76 23.83 -19.82
CA ALA A 308 -7.56 23.14 -19.37
C ALA A 308 -6.70 24.10 -18.55
N THR A 309 -6.06 23.59 -17.51
CA THR A 309 -5.07 24.31 -16.72
C THR A 309 -3.98 23.36 -16.26
N GLU A 310 -2.77 23.89 -16.08
CA GLU A 310 -1.68 23.17 -15.43
C GLU A 310 -1.58 23.56 -13.95
N VAL A 311 -1.18 22.61 -13.12
CA VAL A 311 -0.93 22.80 -11.68
C VAL A 311 0.45 22.24 -11.37
N ARG A 312 1.31 23.05 -10.76
CA ARG A 312 2.62 22.59 -10.26
C ARG A 312 2.47 22.03 -8.86
N ILE A 313 2.79 20.76 -8.66
CA ILE A 313 2.81 20.08 -7.37
C ILE A 313 4.24 20.10 -6.84
N PRO A 314 4.53 20.76 -5.71
CA PRO A 314 5.87 20.82 -5.14
C PRO A 314 6.41 19.43 -4.78
N ALA A 315 7.71 19.21 -5.06
CA ALA A 315 8.44 18.05 -4.56
C ALA A 315 8.92 18.33 -3.12
N ALA A 316 7.96 18.41 -2.20
CA ALA A 316 8.18 18.72 -0.78
C ALA A 316 7.16 17.98 0.09
N LEU A 317 7.39 17.91 1.41
CA LEU A 317 6.45 17.35 2.38
C LEU A 317 5.25 18.30 2.61
N THR A 318 4.46 18.52 1.56
CA THR A 318 3.21 19.30 1.56
C THR A 318 2.21 18.63 0.62
N GLU A 319 0.95 18.63 1.02
CA GLU A 319 -0.18 18.09 0.25
C GLU A 319 -0.83 19.21 -0.57
N THR A 320 -1.27 18.88 -1.79
CA THR A 320 -2.04 19.80 -2.63
C THR A 320 -3.45 19.28 -2.83
N ASP A 321 -4.43 20.08 -2.42
CA ASP A 321 -5.83 19.82 -2.69
C ASP A 321 -6.30 20.62 -3.89
N LEU A 322 -7.12 20.00 -4.73
CA LEU A 322 -7.74 20.60 -5.90
C LEU A 322 -9.26 20.44 -5.79
N VAL A 323 -9.98 21.56 -5.72
CA VAL A 323 -11.45 21.57 -5.73
C VAL A 323 -11.94 22.24 -6.98
N LEU A 324 -12.53 21.45 -7.88
CA LEU A 324 -13.16 21.93 -9.10
C LEU A 324 -14.62 22.27 -8.82
N THR A 325 -15.02 23.49 -9.15
CA THR A 325 -16.40 23.96 -9.02
C THR A 325 -16.91 24.54 -10.31
N ALA A 326 -18.23 24.48 -10.51
CA ALA A 326 -18.89 25.11 -11.64
C ALA A 326 -20.20 25.79 -11.21
N GLU A 327 -20.56 26.87 -11.90
CA GLU A 327 -21.86 27.51 -11.71
C GLU A 327 -22.90 26.91 -12.65
N VAL A 328 -23.97 26.36 -12.06
CA VAL A 328 -25.06 25.68 -12.76
C VAL A 328 -26.38 26.22 -12.26
N ALA A 329 -27.19 26.80 -13.16
CA ALA A 329 -28.48 27.41 -12.84
C ALA A 329 -28.40 28.41 -11.66
N GLY A 330 -27.36 29.25 -11.63
CA GLY A 330 -27.15 30.28 -10.61
C GLY A 330 -26.65 29.77 -9.25
N ARG A 331 -26.29 28.48 -9.12
CA ARG A 331 -25.70 27.91 -7.90
C ARG A 331 -24.32 27.33 -8.21
N ARG A 332 -23.33 27.66 -7.37
CA ARG A 332 -22.01 27.02 -7.45
C ARG A 332 -22.08 25.62 -6.84
N ARG A 333 -21.57 24.64 -7.57
CA ARG A 333 -21.50 23.23 -7.18
C ARG A 333 -20.05 22.78 -7.13
N VAL A 334 -19.73 21.92 -6.17
CA VAL A 334 -18.53 21.10 -6.22
C VAL A 334 -18.75 20.01 -7.27
N ILE A 335 -17.81 19.92 -8.21
CA ILE A 335 -17.80 18.94 -9.30
C ILE A 335 -16.89 17.78 -8.93
N ARG A 336 -15.69 18.10 -8.42
CA ARG A 336 -14.69 17.10 -8.05
C ARG A 336 -13.77 17.67 -6.99
N THR A 337 -13.51 16.85 -5.99
CA THR A 337 -12.51 17.06 -4.95
C THR A 337 -11.37 16.07 -5.14
N ILE A 338 -10.14 16.57 -5.20
CA ILE A 338 -8.91 15.79 -5.34
C ILE A 338 -7.98 16.21 -4.20
N GLU A 339 -7.96 15.43 -3.13
CA GLU A 339 -7.19 15.73 -1.93
C GLU A 339 -5.79 15.11 -1.98
N ASP A 340 -4.88 15.65 -1.19
CA ASP A 340 -3.65 15.01 -0.76
C ASP A 340 -2.65 14.64 -1.88
N VAL A 341 -2.67 15.37 -3.00
CA VAL A 341 -1.76 15.14 -4.13
C VAL A 341 -0.36 15.58 -3.76
N VAL A 342 0.62 14.71 -4.00
CA VAL A 342 2.04 14.93 -3.66
C VAL A 342 2.94 14.65 -4.87
N ALA A 343 4.16 15.19 -4.88
CA ALA A 343 5.16 14.85 -5.89
C ALA A 343 6.42 14.28 -5.23
N GLY A 344 6.93 13.16 -5.74
CA GLY A 344 7.96 12.42 -5.01
C GLY A 344 8.66 11.31 -5.76
N ASP A 345 9.29 10.42 -5.00
CA ASP A 345 10.16 9.37 -5.52
C ASP A 345 9.51 7.98 -5.40
N VAL A 346 9.76 7.11 -6.37
CA VAL A 346 9.15 5.76 -6.45
C VAL A 346 10.15 4.68 -6.08
N ILE A 347 9.83 3.83 -5.12
CA ILE A 347 10.59 2.65 -4.73
C ILE A 347 9.75 1.40 -5.05
N VAL A 348 10.36 0.42 -5.71
CA VAL A 348 9.73 -0.87 -5.98
C VAL A 348 10.38 -1.95 -5.13
N VAL A 349 9.57 -2.74 -4.44
CA VAL A 349 10.03 -3.85 -3.59
C VAL A 349 9.39 -5.15 -4.08
N HIS A 350 10.20 -6.16 -4.35
CA HIS A 350 9.74 -7.45 -4.85
C HIS A 350 10.52 -8.64 -4.26
N GLY A 351 9.93 -9.83 -4.29
CA GLY A 351 10.52 -11.05 -3.73
C GLY A 351 9.61 -11.79 -2.76
N GLN A 352 10.15 -12.46 -1.74
CA GLN A 352 9.34 -13.20 -0.77
C GLN A 352 9.12 -12.46 0.55
N SER A 353 8.91 -13.19 1.65
CA SER A 353 8.49 -12.67 2.95
C SER A 353 9.41 -11.63 3.55
N ASN A 354 10.73 -11.70 3.32
CA ASN A 354 11.67 -10.67 3.79
C ASN A 354 11.68 -9.41 2.90
N ALA A 355 11.27 -9.51 1.63
CA ALA A 355 10.92 -8.34 0.82
C ALA A 355 9.55 -7.77 1.24
N GLU A 356 8.62 -8.63 1.66
CA GLU A 356 7.30 -8.20 2.14
C GLU A 356 7.36 -7.50 3.49
N ALA A 357 8.18 -8.03 4.40
CA ALA A 357 8.48 -7.42 5.69
C ALA A 357 7.26 -6.98 6.50
N ARG A 358 6.20 -7.80 6.49
CA ARG A 358 5.10 -7.66 7.44
C ARG A 358 5.61 -7.82 8.88
N ARG A 359 4.83 -7.37 9.87
CA ARG A 359 5.21 -7.51 11.28
C ARG A 359 5.36 -8.97 11.71
N TRP A 360 6.50 -9.25 12.36
CA TRP A 360 6.79 -10.50 13.07
C TRP A 360 7.14 -10.29 14.55
N GLY A 361 7.44 -9.05 14.95
CA GLY A 361 7.76 -8.65 16.32
C GLY A 361 7.09 -7.32 16.67
N ARG A 362 7.90 -6.33 17.07
CA ARG A 362 7.46 -4.96 17.34
C ARG A 362 6.92 -4.27 16.08
N THR A 363 6.03 -3.31 16.31
CA THR A 363 5.39 -2.51 15.26
C THR A 363 6.32 -1.44 14.70
N ALA A 364 6.13 -1.12 13.41
CA ALA A 364 6.72 0.04 12.73
C ALA A 364 5.69 1.15 12.47
N HIS A 365 4.47 1.03 12.99
CA HIS A 365 3.36 1.97 12.77
C HIS A 365 3.70 3.43 13.09
N GLN A 366 4.58 3.67 14.05
CA GLN A 366 5.09 5.00 14.40
C GLN A 366 5.78 5.74 13.24
N LEU A 367 6.10 5.03 12.15
CA LEU A 367 6.68 5.59 10.94
C LEU A 367 5.63 5.92 9.86
N ASP A 368 4.38 5.46 10.01
CA ASP A 368 3.31 5.73 9.05
C ASP A 368 3.15 7.25 8.89
N SER A 369 3.00 7.66 7.64
CA SER A 369 3.06 9.08 7.26
C SER A 369 2.17 9.33 6.05
N PRO A 370 1.46 10.48 6.01
CA PRO A 370 0.71 10.86 4.82
C PRO A 370 1.62 11.00 3.58
N PHE A 371 2.92 11.25 3.75
CA PHE A 371 3.85 11.42 2.63
C PHE A 371 4.44 10.11 2.09
N VAL A 372 4.04 8.96 2.66
CA VAL A 372 4.32 7.64 2.08
C VAL A 372 3.06 7.14 1.40
N ARG A 373 3.15 6.90 0.09
CA ARG A 373 2.02 6.45 -0.73
C ARG A 373 2.27 5.04 -1.28
N SER A 374 1.19 4.38 -1.64
CA SER A 374 1.23 3.13 -2.40
C SER A 374 -0.02 3.03 -3.29
N PHE A 375 0.01 2.16 -4.29
CA PHE A 375 -1.04 2.07 -5.30
C PHE A 375 -1.58 0.65 -5.40
N GLY A 376 -2.89 0.51 -5.18
CA GLY A 376 -3.61 -0.76 -5.19
C GLY A 376 -3.15 -1.74 -4.10
N THR A 377 -3.40 -3.03 -4.36
CA THR A 377 -3.06 -4.14 -3.46
C THR A 377 -2.17 -5.17 -4.12
N ASN A 378 -1.22 -5.72 -3.36
CA ASN A 378 -0.38 -6.86 -3.75
C ASN A 378 -1.03 -8.21 -3.42
N TRP A 379 -2.36 -8.24 -3.30
CA TRP A 379 -3.14 -9.45 -3.02
C TRP A 379 -2.90 -10.57 -4.03
N LEU A 380 -3.11 -11.81 -3.59
CA LEU A 380 -2.81 -12.99 -4.39
C LEU A 380 -3.87 -13.31 -5.44
N TYR A 381 -5.12 -12.84 -5.25
CA TYR A 381 -6.20 -13.07 -6.20
C TYR A 381 -6.09 -12.08 -7.38
N PRO A 382 -5.93 -12.58 -8.62
CA PRO A 382 -5.77 -11.76 -9.82
C PRO A 382 -6.85 -10.69 -9.95
N ASP A 383 -8.12 -11.06 -9.81
CA ASP A 383 -9.24 -10.16 -10.09
C ASP A 383 -9.36 -9.04 -9.05
N VAL A 384 -9.08 -9.35 -7.77
CA VAL A 384 -9.07 -8.35 -6.70
C VAL A 384 -7.90 -7.39 -6.88
N SER A 385 -6.71 -7.93 -7.14
CA SER A 385 -5.52 -7.10 -7.37
C SER A 385 -5.64 -6.28 -8.64
N ALA A 386 -6.29 -6.77 -9.69
CA ALA A 386 -6.55 -6.04 -10.93
C ALA A 386 -7.56 -4.89 -10.75
N ALA A 387 -8.56 -5.10 -9.89
CA ALA A 387 -9.61 -4.11 -9.65
C ALA A 387 -9.20 -2.96 -8.75
N ASP A 388 -8.31 -3.21 -7.78
CA ASP A 388 -7.85 -2.19 -6.85
C ASP A 388 -6.86 -1.23 -7.53
N ARG A 389 -7.37 -0.07 -7.96
CA ARG A 389 -6.64 1.01 -8.65
C ARG A 389 -6.76 2.34 -7.92
N THR A 390 -6.73 2.26 -6.59
CA THR A 390 -6.81 3.39 -5.70
C THR A 390 -5.44 3.74 -5.12
N TRP A 391 -5.19 5.03 -4.90
CA TRP A 391 -4.03 5.50 -4.16
C TRP A 391 -4.30 5.47 -2.65
N TYR A 392 -3.35 4.89 -1.93
CA TYR A 392 -3.44 4.67 -0.50
C TYR A 392 -2.27 5.33 0.23
N THR A 393 -2.46 5.57 1.53
CA THR A 393 -1.33 5.79 2.43
C THR A 393 -0.54 4.48 2.55
N GLY A 394 0.78 4.58 2.67
CA GLY A 394 1.63 3.42 2.89
C GLY A 394 1.48 2.90 4.32
N VAL A 395 1.34 1.58 4.50
CA VAL A 395 1.20 0.93 5.81
C VAL A 395 2.35 -0.06 6.05
N ALA A 396 3.07 0.14 7.15
CA ALA A 396 4.32 -0.57 7.42
C ALA A 396 4.16 -2.06 7.78
N ASP A 397 3.28 -2.41 8.71
CA ASP A 397 3.28 -3.77 9.29
C ASP A 397 2.47 -4.81 8.50
N THR A 398 1.75 -4.38 7.47
CA THR A 398 0.92 -5.28 6.66
C THR A 398 1.66 -5.78 5.44
N GLY A 399 1.22 -6.93 4.94
CA GLY A 399 1.61 -7.47 3.64
C GLY A 399 0.40 -8.14 3.00
N MET A 400 0.30 -8.14 1.67
CA MET A 400 -0.88 -8.61 0.95
C MET A 400 -2.14 -7.83 1.41
N ILE A 401 -2.13 -6.51 1.31
CA ILE A 401 -3.32 -5.68 1.51
C ILE A 401 -3.12 -4.34 0.78
N SER A 402 -4.19 -3.56 0.62
CA SER A 402 -4.09 -2.24 -0.01
C SER A 402 -3.16 -1.33 0.77
N GLY A 403 -2.29 -0.64 0.05
CA GLY A 403 -1.33 0.28 0.67
C GLY A 403 -0.17 -0.39 1.43
N ALA A 404 -0.04 -1.72 1.42
CA ALA A 404 1.06 -2.40 2.12
C ALA A 404 2.43 -2.03 1.56
N VAL A 405 3.36 -1.61 2.44
CA VAL A 405 4.74 -1.26 2.05
C VAL A 405 5.82 -2.04 2.80
N GLY A 406 5.47 -2.74 3.89
CA GLY A 406 6.44 -3.49 4.71
C GLY A 406 7.28 -2.61 5.62
N GLN A 407 7.80 -3.17 6.72
CA GLN A 407 8.47 -2.42 7.78
C GLN A 407 9.77 -1.75 7.32
N TRP A 408 10.64 -2.47 6.60
CA TRP A 408 11.89 -1.88 6.11
C TRP A 408 11.66 -0.94 4.91
N GLY A 409 10.62 -1.20 4.10
CA GLY A 409 10.19 -0.30 3.02
C GLY A 409 9.71 1.04 3.58
N MET A 410 8.92 1.01 4.66
CA MET A 410 8.52 2.21 5.40
C MET A 410 9.73 2.93 6.00
N GLN A 411 10.66 2.20 6.64
CA GLN A 411 11.88 2.80 7.19
C GLN A 411 12.70 3.50 6.11
N LEU A 412 12.91 2.88 4.94
CA LEU A 412 13.61 3.51 3.83
C LEU A 412 12.91 4.79 3.38
N ALA A 413 11.59 4.76 3.20
CA ALA A 413 10.80 5.94 2.85
C ALA A 413 10.97 7.05 3.90
N HIS A 414 10.94 6.70 5.19
CA HIS A 414 11.16 7.64 6.29
C HIS A 414 12.55 8.29 6.25
N ARG A 415 13.61 7.52 5.96
CA ARG A 415 14.97 8.06 5.78
C ARG A 415 15.05 9.03 4.60
N ILE A 416 14.42 8.69 3.48
CA ILE A 416 14.33 9.57 2.31
C ILE A 416 13.63 10.89 2.68
N MET A 417 12.47 10.82 3.33
CA MET A 417 11.73 12.02 3.75
C MET A 417 12.55 12.88 4.69
N ALA A 418 13.16 12.30 5.72
CA ALA A 418 13.95 13.02 6.71
C ALA A 418 15.18 13.72 6.11
N GLU A 419 15.85 13.07 5.15
CA GLU A 419 17.14 13.54 4.61
C GLU A 419 16.99 14.33 3.30
N ARG A 420 15.86 14.19 2.60
CA ARG A 420 15.61 14.80 1.28
C ARG A 420 14.37 15.68 1.23
N GLY A 421 13.47 15.57 2.21
CA GLY A 421 12.26 16.37 2.27
C GLY A 421 11.26 16.09 1.15
N VAL A 422 11.29 14.88 0.55
CA VAL A 422 10.39 14.50 -0.55
C VAL A 422 9.49 13.32 -0.16
N PRO A 423 8.20 13.34 -0.56
CA PRO A 423 7.29 12.20 -0.48
C PRO A 423 7.83 10.97 -1.24
N VAL A 424 7.37 9.78 -0.85
CA VAL A 424 7.82 8.51 -1.44
C VAL A 424 6.64 7.60 -1.73
N ALA A 425 6.57 7.04 -2.93
CA ALA A 425 5.71 5.92 -3.25
C ALA A 425 6.50 4.63 -3.08
N VAL A 426 6.00 3.69 -2.29
CA VAL A 426 6.56 2.34 -2.18
C VAL A 426 5.55 1.36 -2.74
N VAL A 427 5.88 0.72 -3.87
CA VAL A 427 5.01 -0.28 -4.50
C VAL A 427 5.59 -1.65 -4.29
N GLN A 428 4.88 -2.44 -3.48
CA GLN A 428 5.28 -3.77 -3.09
C GLN A 428 4.66 -4.80 -4.06
N GLY A 429 5.45 -5.72 -4.63
CA GLY A 429 4.96 -6.91 -5.34
C GLY A 429 5.29 -8.27 -4.71
N SER A 430 6.04 -8.30 -3.62
CA SER A 430 6.45 -9.46 -2.84
C SER A 430 5.30 -10.27 -2.21
N HIS A 431 5.54 -11.57 -2.03
CA HIS A 431 4.62 -12.50 -1.35
C HIS A 431 5.39 -13.57 -0.55
N GLY A 432 5.05 -13.75 0.73
CA GLY A 432 5.72 -14.75 1.57
C GLY A 432 5.55 -16.21 1.14
N GLY A 433 6.60 -17.02 1.33
CA GLY A 433 6.55 -18.50 1.24
C GLY A 433 6.37 -19.09 -0.16
N ARG A 434 6.60 -18.31 -1.22
CA ARG A 434 6.48 -18.78 -2.61
C ARG A 434 7.87 -19.10 -3.20
N PRO A 435 8.05 -20.20 -3.93
CA PRO A 435 9.28 -20.47 -4.67
C PRO A 435 9.44 -19.48 -5.85
N ILE A 436 10.64 -19.38 -6.39
CA ILE A 436 10.95 -18.39 -7.44
C ILE A 436 10.12 -18.57 -8.72
N SER A 437 9.65 -19.79 -8.99
CA SER A 437 8.78 -20.11 -10.14
C SER A 437 7.44 -19.35 -10.12
N TRP A 438 6.98 -18.87 -8.96
CA TRP A 438 5.74 -18.09 -8.84
C TRP A 438 5.92 -16.61 -9.20
N PHE A 439 7.16 -16.12 -9.21
CA PHE A 439 7.52 -14.71 -9.47
C PHE A 439 7.92 -14.45 -10.92
N LEU A 440 7.97 -15.49 -11.76
CA LEU A 440 8.46 -15.38 -13.12
C LEU A 440 7.64 -14.38 -13.94
N ARG A 441 8.35 -13.59 -14.74
CA ARG A 441 7.76 -12.75 -15.77
C ARG A 441 7.28 -13.63 -16.92
N ASP A 442 6.03 -13.43 -17.32
CA ASP A 442 5.51 -13.95 -18.58
C ASP A 442 6.08 -13.13 -19.74
N ALA A 443 6.72 -13.79 -20.70
CA ALA A 443 7.32 -13.13 -21.85
C ALA A 443 6.28 -12.70 -22.89
N ALA A 444 5.16 -13.41 -23.00
CA ALA A 444 4.10 -13.13 -23.96
C ALA A 444 3.18 -12.00 -23.46
N ASP A 445 2.91 -11.98 -22.15
CA ASP A 445 2.15 -10.90 -21.51
C ASP A 445 2.76 -10.50 -20.17
N PRO A 446 3.76 -9.59 -20.18
CA PRO A 446 4.48 -9.17 -18.97
C PRO A 446 3.58 -8.54 -17.90
N ALA A 447 2.45 -7.94 -18.30
CA ALA A 447 1.50 -7.30 -17.39
C ALA A 447 0.31 -8.20 -17.04
N SER A 448 0.36 -9.49 -17.40
CA SER A 448 -0.67 -10.46 -17.07
C SER A 448 -0.93 -10.51 -15.57
N VAL A 449 -2.12 -10.07 -15.15
CA VAL A 449 -2.55 -10.08 -13.75
C VAL A 449 -2.67 -11.51 -13.17
N GLN A 450 -2.59 -12.54 -14.02
CA GLN A 450 -2.53 -13.94 -13.58
C GLN A 450 -1.17 -14.27 -12.93
N THR A 451 -0.10 -13.59 -13.33
CA THR A 451 1.22 -13.74 -12.72
C THR A 451 1.43 -12.70 -11.62
N ASN A 452 2.23 -13.04 -10.59
CA ASN A 452 2.57 -12.06 -9.56
C ASN A 452 3.38 -10.89 -10.10
N TYR A 453 4.31 -11.18 -11.01
CA TYR A 453 5.07 -10.17 -11.74
C TYR A 453 4.13 -9.19 -12.46
N GLY A 454 3.17 -9.69 -13.24
CA GLY A 454 2.24 -8.84 -13.99
C GLY A 454 1.27 -8.06 -13.10
N ARG A 455 0.89 -8.58 -11.92
CA ARG A 455 0.16 -7.78 -10.91
C ARG A 455 0.96 -6.60 -10.37
N LEU A 456 2.28 -6.74 -10.21
CA LEU A 456 3.15 -5.61 -9.85
C LEU A 456 3.25 -4.63 -11.02
N LEU A 457 3.56 -5.12 -12.23
CA LEU A 457 3.76 -4.27 -13.40
C LEU A 457 2.49 -3.51 -13.80
N SER A 458 1.33 -4.16 -13.78
CA SER A 458 0.04 -3.49 -14.08
C SER A 458 -0.24 -2.36 -13.10
N ARG A 459 -0.06 -2.56 -11.79
CA ARG A 459 -0.20 -1.47 -10.79
C ARG A 459 0.78 -0.33 -11.04
N LEU A 460 2.04 -0.63 -11.36
CA LEU A 460 3.02 0.42 -11.69
C LEU A 460 2.65 1.21 -12.94
N ARG A 461 2.10 0.55 -13.97
CA ARG A 461 1.64 1.23 -15.20
C ARG A 461 0.38 2.07 -14.94
N ASP A 462 -0.63 1.48 -14.31
CA ASP A 462 -1.91 2.12 -14.06
C ASP A 462 -1.78 3.29 -13.05
N GLY A 463 -0.80 3.22 -12.14
CA GLY A 463 -0.45 4.33 -11.25
C GLY A 463 0.42 5.42 -11.90
N GLY A 464 0.87 5.23 -13.15
CA GLY A 464 1.77 6.17 -13.85
C GLY A 464 3.19 6.19 -13.29
N LEU A 465 3.69 5.07 -12.75
CA LEU A 465 4.95 4.97 -12.01
C LEU A 465 6.05 4.19 -12.74
N ALA A 466 5.68 3.29 -13.67
CA ALA A 466 6.59 2.32 -14.29
C ALA A 466 7.83 2.98 -14.92
N ASP A 467 7.65 4.15 -15.53
CA ASP A 467 8.69 4.88 -16.28
C ASP A 467 9.54 5.82 -15.40
N ARG A 468 9.29 5.86 -14.08
CA ARG A 468 9.91 6.83 -13.15
C ARG A 468 10.40 6.20 -11.85
N VAL A 469 10.64 4.88 -11.88
CA VAL A 469 11.16 4.14 -10.73
C VAL A 469 12.54 4.67 -10.32
N SER A 470 12.75 4.87 -9.02
CA SER A 470 13.99 5.40 -8.45
C SER A 470 14.97 4.31 -8.05
N ALA A 471 14.42 3.21 -7.53
CA ALA A 471 15.19 2.06 -7.07
C ALA A 471 14.28 0.83 -7.03
N ILE A 472 14.87 -0.32 -7.32
CA ILE A 472 14.22 -1.63 -7.26
C ILE A 472 14.98 -2.49 -6.25
N PHE A 473 14.25 -3.14 -5.35
CA PHE A 473 14.80 -4.11 -4.40
C PHE A 473 14.22 -5.49 -4.66
N TRP A 474 15.09 -6.49 -4.79
CA TRP A 474 14.74 -7.89 -4.94
C TRP A 474 15.31 -8.69 -3.77
N SER A 475 14.43 -9.34 -2.98
CA SER A 475 14.85 -10.24 -1.89
C SER A 475 14.08 -11.55 -1.95
N HIS A 476 14.75 -12.60 -2.42
CA HIS A 476 14.18 -13.95 -2.53
C HIS A 476 15.28 -15.01 -2.39
N GLY A 477 14.95 -16.19 -1.87
CA GLY A 477 15.82 -17.37 -1.93
C GLY A 477 15.55 -18.41 -0.86
N GLU A 478 14.85 -18.06 0.23
CA GLU A 478 14.62 -18.96 1.37
C GLU A 478 13.70 -20.14 1.00
N SER A 479 12.76 -19.92 0.06
CA SER A 479 11.82 -20.94 -0.41
C SER A 479 12.36 -21.82 -1.55
N ASP A 480 13.52 -21.49 -2.10
CA ASP A 480 14.20 -22.29 -3.13
C ASP A 480 15.10 -23.39 -2.51
N ASN A 481 15.21 -23.42 -1.19
CA ASN A 481 15.85 -24.49 -0.40
C ASN A 481 17.28 -24.84 -0.86
N ASP A 482 18.14 -23.83 -0.94
CA ASP A 482 19.53 -23.92 -1.41
C ASP A 482 19.71 -24.40 -2.87
N ASN A 483 18.65 -24.43 -3.68
CA ASN A 483 18.73 -24.85 -5.08
C ASN A 483 19.28 -23.73 -5.99
N ALA A 484 20.60 -23.64 -6.06
CA ALA A 484 21.31 -22.63 -6.85
C ALA A 484 20.92 -22.59 -8.35
N PRO A 485 20.84 -23.71 -9.10
CA PRO A 485 20.45 -23.67 -10.51
C PRO A 485 19.05 -23.10 -10.75
N VAL A 486 18.06 -23.50 -9.95
CA VAL A 486 16.69 -22.99 -10.05
C VAL A 486 16.66 -21.51 -9.70
N HIS A 487 17.35 -21.10 -8.64
CA HIS A 487 17.42 -19.71 -8.22
C HIS A 487 18.06 -18.83 -9.29
N ARG A 488 19.22 -19.24 -9.85
CA ARG A 488 19.90 -18.49 -10.92
C ARG A 488 18.97 -18.25 -12.11
N ALA A 489 18.31 -19.30 -12.61
CA ALA A 489 17.43 -19.19 -13.76
C ALA A 489 16.23 -18.26 -13.47
N GLY A 490 15.56 -18.45 -12.34
CA GLY A 490 14.41 -17.64 -11.96
C GLY A 490 14.76 -16.18 -11.66
N ALA A 491 15.82 -15.93 -10.89
CA ALA A 491 16.24 -14.59 -10.52
C ALA A 491 16.74 -13.82 -11.74
N THR A 492 17.42 -14.48 -12.68
CA THR A 492 17.77 -13.87 -13.97
C THR A 492 16.51 -13.43 -14.72
N ASN A 493 15.49 -14.28 -14.83
CA ASN A 493 14.22 -13.95 -15.49
C ASN A 493 13.55 -12.71 -14.85
N VAL A 494 13.40 -12.71 -13.53
CA VAL A 494 12.70 -11.61 -12.83
C VAL A 494 13.50 -10.31 -12.89
N ILE A 495 14.80 -10.33 -12.60
CA ILE A 495 15.64 -9.12 -12.54
C ILE A 495 15.79 -8.49 -13.92
N THR A 496 16.01 -9.28 -14.98
CA THR A 496 16.09 -8.76 -16.34
C THR A 496 14.75 -8.24 -16.83
N GLY A 497 13.66 -8.90 -16.42
CA GLY A 497 12.29 -8.44 -16.60
C GLY A 497 12.07 -7.05 -16.00
N LEU A 498 12.31 -6.91 -14.68
CA LEU A 498 12.11 -5.66 -13.96
C LEU A 498 12.91 -4.51 -14.57
N ARG A 499 14.16 -4.77 -14.97
CA ARG A 499 14.98 -3.78 -15.68
C ARG A 499 14.41 -3.41 -17.03
N THR A 500 13.86 -4.36 -17.77
CA THR A 500 13.27 -4.09 -19.09
C THR A 500 11.99 -3.27 -18.95
N ASP A 501 11.08 -3.68 -18.07
CA ASP A 501 9.73 -3.12 -18.02
C ASP A 501 9.61 -1.84 -17.19
N LEU A 502 10.61 -1.52 -16.36
CA LEU A 502 10.64 -0.34 -15.47
C LEU A 502 11.73 0.67 -15.85
N SER A 503 12.24 0.59 -17.08
CA SER A 503 13.17 1.59 -17.62
C SER A 503 12.43 2.52 -18.58
N ASP A 504 12.72 3.81 -18.52
CA ASP A 504 12.28 4.78 -19.52
C ASP A 504 13.46 5.33 -20.34
N ALA A 505 13.31 5.37 -21.66
CA ALA A 505 14.15 6.09 -22.64
C ALA A 505 15.65 6.23 -22.30
N GLY A 506 16.27 5.17 -21.77
CA GLY A 506 17.71 5.10 -21.46
C GLY A 506 18.12 5.25 -19.99
N ALA A 507 17.18 5.42 -19.06
CA ALA A 507 17.42 5.42 -17.61
C ALA A 507 16.94 4.10 -16.98
N VAL A 508 17.88 3.20 -16.70
CA VAL A 508 17.61 1.96 -15.95
C VAL A 508 17.71 2.27 -14.45
N PRO A 509 16.66 2.03 -13.66
CA PRO A 509 16.73 2.23 -12.21
C PRO A 509 17.78 1.32 -11.58
N PRO A 510 18.54 1.79 -10.57
CA PRO A 510 19.42 0.92 -9.80
C PRO A 510 18.60 -0.20 -9.15
N LEU A 511 19.13 -1.41 -9.25
CA LEU A 511 18.50 -2.61 -8.70
C LEU A 511 19.44 -3.25 -7.67
N TYR A 512 18.86 -3.58 -6.52
CA TYR A 512 19.53 -4.16 -5.37
C TYR A 512 19.05 -5.59 -5.17
N LEU A 513 19.96 -6.56 -5.33
CA LEU A 513 19.74 -7.97 -5.00
C LEU A 513 20.14 -8.19 -3.55
N MET A 514 19.21 -8.61 -2.70
CA MET A 514 19.50 -8.96 -1.31
C MET A 514 19.85 -10.45 -1.20
N GLN A 515 21.09 -10.74 -0.80
CA GLN A 515 21.49 -12.09 -0.43
C GLN A 515 20.81 -12.48 0.88
N VAL A 516 20.13 -13.63 0.88
CA VAL A 516 19.39 -14.13 2.04
C VAL A 516 20.36 -14.63 3.11
N ARG A 517 19.99 -14.49 4.39
CA ARG A 517 20.81 -15.03 5.50
C ARG A 517 20.78 -16.56 5.52
N ASN A 518 19.62 -17.16 5.27
CA ASN A 518 19.41 -18.61 5.32
C ASN A 518 18.62 -19.10 4.10
N SER A 519 18.94 -20.29 3.62
CA SER A 519 18.18 -21.00 2.59
C SER A 519 18.54 -22.49 2.67
N PRO A 520 17.62 -23.40 3.03
CA PRO A 520 16.20 -23.15 3.34
C PRO A 520 15.99 -22.25 4.58
N CYS A 521 14.77 -21.70 4.72
CA CYS A 521 14.38 -20.92 5.89
C CYS A 521 14.79 -21.63 7.19
N GLY A 522 15.58 -20.95 8.02
CA GLY A 522 16.08 -21.50 9.30
C GLY A 522 17.37 -22.33 9.20
N ASN A 523 18.03 -22.39 8.03
CA ASN A 523 19.35 -23.00 7.88
C ASN A 523 20.35 -22.02 7.25
N SER A 524 21.34 -21.57 8.04
CA SER A 524 22.42 -20.71 7.56
C SER A 524 23.68 -21.46 7.13
N GLU A 525 23.74 -22.79 7.19
CA GLU A 525 24.98 -23.52 6.84
C GLU A 525 25.07 -23.85 5.34
N THR A 526 23.94 -24.08 4.70
CA THR A 526 23.80 -24.35 3.25
C THR A 526 24.17 -23.12 2.43
N ILE A 527 25.11 -23.26 1.48
CA ILE A 527 25.81 -22.12 0.88
C ILE A 527 25.58 -21.95 -0.63
N ALA A 528 25.13 -22.99 -1.32
CA ALA A 528 25.14 -23.03 -2.78
C ALA A 528 24.34 -21.88 -3.40
N LEU A 529 23.11 -21.65 -2.91
CA LEU A 529 22.24 -20.58 -3.41
C LEU A 529 22.75 -19.19 -3.03
N ARG A 530 23.32 -19.03 -1.83
CA ARG A 530 23.81 -17.73 -1.36
C ARG A 530 25.07 -17.31 -2.10
N GLU A 531 26.01 -18.23 -2.31
CA GLU A 531 27.16 -18.02 -3.20
C GLU A 531 26.70 -17.72 -4.63
N GLU A 532 25.65 -18.38 -5.10
CA GLU A 532 25.04 -18.12 -6.39
C GLU A 532 24.46 -16.70 -6.49
N GLN A 533 23.76 -16.21 -5.47
CA GLN A 533 23.30 -14.80 -5.40
C GLN A 533 24.45 -13.79 -5.50
N ARG A 534 25.61 -14.09 -4.90
CA ARG A 534 26.80 -13.24 -5.00
C ARG A 534 27.34 -13.19 -6.43
N ARG A 535 27.42 -14.34 -7.10
CA ARG A 535 27.87 -14.46 -8.50
C ARG A 535 26.89 -13.78 -9.45
N LEU A 536 25.60 -14.09 -9.31
CA LEU A 536 24.53 -13.52 -10.12
C LEU A 536 24.52 -11.99 -10.07
N ALA A 537 24.75 -11.40 -8.88
CA ALA A 537 24.80 -9.96 -8.75
C ALA A 537 25.92 -9.32 -9.59
N ALA A 538 27.08 -9.98 -9.65
CA ALA A 538 28.19 -9.56 -10.51
C ALA A 538 27.87 -9.78 -11.99
N ASP A 539 27.33 -10.94 -12.36
CA ASP A 539 26.99 -11.31 -13.75
C ASP A 539 25.96 -10.35 -14.36
N LEU A 540 24.97 -9.95 -13.57
CA LEU A 540 23.94 -9.00 -13.99
C LEU A 540 24.36 -7.54 -13.79
N GLY A 541 25.47 -7.26 -13.11
CA GLY A 541 25.85 -5.89 -12.75
C GLY A 541 24.78 -5.17 -11.92
N VAL A 542 24.21 -5.86 -10.92
CA VAL A 542 23.30 -5.28 -9.91
C VAL A 542 24.05 -5.07 -8.60
N SER A 543 23.58 -4.16 -7.77
CA SER A 543 24.14 -3.94 -6.44
C SER A 543 23.75 -5.09 -5.52
N LEU A 544 24.72 -5.68 -4.82
CA LEU A 544 24.46 -6.74 -3.84
C LEU A 544 24.21 -6.12 -2.47
N PHE A 545 23.24 -6.66 -1.75
CA PHE A 545 22.90 -6.35 -0.37
C PHE A 545 23.02 -7.62 0.48
N SER A 546 23.28 -7.49 1.77
CA SER A 546 23.31 -8.64 2.68
C SER A 546 22.29 -8.46 3.79
N GLN A 547 21.59 -9.56 4.14
CA GLN A 547 20.81 -9.64 5.37
C GLN A 547 21.63 -10.15 6.57
N ASN A 548 22.92 -10.44 6.38
CA ASN A 548 23.82 -10.74 7.49
C ASN A 548 24.01 -9.48 8.33
N SER A 549 24.35 -9.65 9.62
CA SER A 549 24.43 -8.59 10.65
C SER A 549 23.13 -7.97 11.14
N LEU A 550 21.99 -8.57 10.78
CA LEU A 550 20.73 -8.32 11.47
C LEU A 550 20.62 -9.26 12.66
N ASP A 551 20.43 -8.72 13.87
CA ASP A 551 20.54 -9.48 15.11
C ASP A 551 19.17 -9.97 15.63
N ALA A 552 18.10 -9.23 15.38
CA ALA A 552 16.78 -9.52 15.92
C ALA A 552 15.99 -10.52 15.08
N ALA A 553 16.50 -11.75 14.96
CA ALA A 553 15.87 -12.83 14.22
C ALA A 553 14.57 -13.34 14.87
N VAL A 554 13.53 -13.53 14.06
CA VAL A 554 12.28 -14.24 14.42
C VAL A 554 12.05 -15.35 13.40
N GLY A 555 12.56 -16.55 13.69
CA GLY A 555 12.65 -17.62 12.69
C GLY A 555 13.55 -17.21 11.52
N CYS A 556 13.06 -17.27 10.29
CA CYS A 556 13.77 -16.70 9.12
C CYS A 556 13.40 -15.24 8.80
N HIS A 557 12.62 -14.60 9.67
CA HIS A 557 12.25 -13.19 9.55
C HIS A 557 12.93 -12.35 10.63
N TRP A 558 12.49 -11.11 10.77
CA TRP A 558 13.11 -10.10 11.61
C TRP A 558 12.08 -9.37 12.47
N ASP A 559 12.45 -9.07 13.71
CA ASP A 559 11.79 -8.02 14.49
C ASP A 559 12.02 -6.67 13.80
N PHE A 560 11.24 -5.64 14.14
CA PHE A 560 11.44 -4.30 13.63
C PHE A 560 12.79 -3.72 14.11
N VAL A 561 12.97 -3.55 15.42
CA VAL A 561 14.20 -2.98 15.99
C VAL A 561 15.34 -3.99 15.90
N ASP A 562 16.53 -3.54 15.49
CA ASP A 562 17.72 -4.35 15.21
C ASP A 562 17.52 -5.44 14.11
N GLY A 563 16.39 -5.38 13.39
CA GLY A 563 16.04 -6.22 12.26
C GLY A 563 15.60 -5.39 11.06
N TYR A 564 14.30 -5.34 10.73
CA TYR A 564 13.81 -4.62 9.55
C TYR A 564 14.11 -3.12 9.56
N GLN A 565 14.14 -2.46 10.72
CA GLN A 565 14.60 -1.06 10.84
C GLN A 565 16.04 -0.93 10.34
N ARG A 566 16.91 -1.84 10.78
CA ARG A 566 18.32 -1.84 10.38
C ARG A 566 18.48 -2.13 8.88
N LEU A 567 17.69 -3.05 8.35
CA LEU A 567 17.66 -3.32 6.91
C LEU A 567 17.23 -2.09 6.10
N GLY A 568 16.22 -1.34 6.56
CA GLY A 568 15.80 -0.08 5.93
C GLY A 568 16.88 1.01 5.98
N ASP A 569 17.62 1.11 7.09
CA ASP A 569 18.76 2.03 7.21
C ASP A 569 19.91 1.65 6.26
N LEU A 570 20.22 0.36 6.11
CA LEU A 570 21.21 -0.11 5.14
C LEU A 570 20.75 0.18 3.71
N ALA A 571 19.47 -0.05 3.40
CA ALA A 571 18.91 0.27 2.09
C ALA A 571 19.03 1.77 1.76
N TRP A 572 18.87 2.64 2.77
CA TRP A 572 19.09 4.07 2.64
C TRP A 572 20.55 4.39 2.30
N GLU A 573 21.53 3.74 2.92
CA GLU A 573 22.95 3.98 2.63
C GLU A 573 23.32 3.67 1.17
N ALA A 574 22.65 2.72 0.50
CA ALA A 574 22.85 2.55 -0.94
C ALA A 574 22.06 3.53 -1.79
N VAL A 575 20.79 3.76 -1.47
CA VAL A 575 19.95 4.69 -2.22
C VAL A 575 20.52 6.12 -2.18
N ARG A 576 21.03 6.57 -1.03
CA ARG A 576 21.64 7.90 -0.90
C ARG A 576 22.86 8.08 -1.81
N ALA A 577 23.63 7.01 -2.03
CA ALA A 577 24.82 7.02 -2.87
C ALA A 577 24.44 6.93 -4.36
N ASP A 578 23.67 5.91 -4.74
CA ASP A 578 23.42 5.57 -6.14
C ASP A 578 22.36 6.48 -6.79
N VAL A 579 21.26 6.75 -6.07
CA VAL A 579 20.11 7.52 -6.58
C VAL A 579 20.33 9.02 -6.34
N TYR A 580 20.76 9.36 -5.14
CA TYR A 580 20.82 10.74 -4.67
C TYR A 580 22.20 11.38 -4.79
N ARG A 581 23.25 10.59 -5.10
CA ARG A 581 24.64 11.04 -5.29
C ARG A 581 25.17 11.81 -4.08
N VAL A 582 24.85 11.35 -2.87
CA VAL A 582 25.29 11.94 -1.60
C VAL A 582 26.22 11.01 -0.85
N GLY A 583 27.38 11.54 -0.47
CA GLY A 583 28.42 10.81 0.23
C GLY A 583 29.23 9.91 -0.70
N PRO A 584 30.36 9.37 -0.21
CA PRO A 584 31.07 8.33 -0.94
C PRO A 584 30.20 7.07 -1.02
N PRO A 585 30.27 6.29 -2.12
CA PRO A 585 29.60 4.99 -2.21
C PRO A 585 30.17 3.96 -1.22
N ASP A 586 31.34 4.24 -0.65
CA ASP A 586 32.05 3.38 0.30
C ASP A 586 31.21 3.13 1.56
N GLY A 587 30.76 1.88 1.74
CA GLY A 587 29.93 1.44 2.87
C GLY A 587 28.47 1.15 2.51
N ALA A 588 28.00 1.53 1.33
CA ALA A 588 26.64 1.23 0.84
C ALA A 588 26.42 -0.26 0.53
N THR A 589 27.48 -0.96 0.12
CA THR A 589 27.46 -2.37 -0.25
C THR A 589 28.18 -3.21 0.80
N PRO A 590 27.73 -4.46 1.03
CA PRO A 590 28.37 -5.33 2.01
C PRO A 590 29.80 -5.67 1.59
N PRO A 591 30.71 -5.96 2.56
CA PRO A 591 32.02 -6.52 2.26
C PRO A 591 31.86 -7.74 1.35
N ARG A 592 32.52 -7.72 0.20
CA ARG A 592 32.36 -8.76 -0.83
C ARG A 592 33.69 -9.43 -1.14
N PRO A 593 33.81 -10.76 -0.99
CA PRO A 593 35.01 -11.50 -1.36
C PRO A 593 35.19 -11.50 -2.89
N LEU A 594 36.44 -11.35 -3.31
CA LEU A 594 36.89 -11.41 -4.70
C LEU A 594 37.72 -12.67 -4.96
N GLU A 595 38.58 -13.04 -4.01
CA GLU A 595 39.43 -14.23 -4.13
C GLU A 595 39.84 -14.75 -2.74
N VAL A 596 40.18 -16.03 -2.69
CA VAL A 596 40.83 -16.68 -1.55
C VAL A 596 42.14 -17.29 -2.04
N ARG A 597 43.24 -17.12 -1.28
CA ARG A 597 44.55 -17.71 -1.59
C ARG A 597 45.18 -18.32 -0.36
N VAL A 598 45.95 -19.40 -0.56
CA VAL A 598 46.85 -19.88 0.48
C VAL A 598 48.01 -18.89 0.64
N SER A 599 48.20 -18.37 1.85
CA SER A 599 49.26 -17.42 2.20
C SER A 599 50.30 -17.98 3.16
N GLY A 600 50.07 -19.17 3.71
CA GLY A 600 51.00 -19.92 4.55
C GLY A 600 50.44 -21.32 4.85
N GLU A 601 51.22 -22.17 5.54
CA GLU A 601 50.82 -23.56 5.84
C GLU A 601 49.43 -23.65 6.52
N ARG A 602 49.10 -22.66 7.36
CA ARG A 602 47.82 -22.55 8.10
C ARG A 602 47.19 -21.17 7.99
N GLU A 603 47.46 -20.47 6.88
CA GLU A 603 46.94 -19.13 6.64
C GLU A 603 46.31 -19.01 5.26
N LEU A 604 45.07 -18.53 5.23
CA LEU A 604 44.35 -18.14 4.01
C LEU A 604 44.19 -16.62 3.99
N THR A 605 44.29 -16.03 2.81
CA THR A 605 43.99 -14.61 2.59
C THR A 605 42.71 -14.47 1.78
N VAL A 606 41.75 -13.68 2.27
CA VAL A 606 40.54 -13.29 1.53
C VAL A 606 40.69 -11.84 1.08
N ARG A 607 40.69 -11.60 -0.24
CA ARG A 607 40.65 -10.23 -0.79
C ARG A 607 39.20 -9.80 -0.96
N LEU A 608 38.90 -8.58 -0.54
CA LEU A 608 37.58 -7.97 -0.60
C LEU A 608 37.54 -6.90 -1.71
N ALA A 609 36.37 -6.69 -2.28
CA ALA A 609 36.10 -5.56 -3.17
C ALA A 609 36.04 -4.24 -2.39
N ASP A 610 35.55 -4.32 -1.16
CA ASP A 610 35.43 -3.18 -0.26
C ASP A 610 36.81 -2.81 0.33
N ARG A 611 37.10 -1.51 0.35
CA ARG A 611 38.36 -0.95 0.87
C ARG A 611 38.12 -0.03 2.08
N GLY A 612 36.86 0.21 2.43
CA GLY A 612 36.46 1.03 3.56
C GLY A 612 36.78 0.35 4.88
N PRO A 613 36.66 1.05 6.03
CA PRO A 613 36.85 0.44 7.35
C PRO A 613 35.93 -0.78 7.54
N LEU A 614 36.49 -1.86 8.08
CA LEU A 614 35.75 -3.05 8.48
C LEU A 614 35.93 -3.29 9.97
N GLN A 615 34.84 -3.66 10.63
CA GLN A 615 34.81 -4.23 11.95
C GLN A 615 34.79 -5.75 11.82
N VAL A 616 35.67 -6.42 12.57
CA VAL A 616 35.74 -7.88 12.67
C VAL A 616 35.55 -8.22 14.14
N ASP A 617 34.35 -8.68 14.49
CA ASP A 617 34.04 -9.03 15.87
C ASP A 617 34.75 -10.31 16.29
N ALA A 618 35.15 -10.36 17.57
CA ALA A 618 35.72 -11.57 18.15
C ALA A 618 34.68 -12.70 18.12
N GLY A 619 35.03 -13.85 17.53
CA GLY A 619 34.11 -14.98 17.33
C GLY A 619 33.63 -15.14 15.89
N ALA A 620 33.86 -14.15 15.01
CA ALA A 620 33.47 -14.23 13.59
C ALA A 620 34.20 -15.35 12.83
N GLU A 621 35.32 -15.87 13.35
CA GLU A 621 36.02 -17.04 12.81
C GLU A 621 35.13 -18.30 12.74
N ARG A 622 34.14 -18.42 13.64
CA ARG A 622 33.26 -19.59 13.74
C ARG A 622 32.33 -19.76 12.54
N ASP A 623 32.16 -18.71 11.75
CA ASP A 623 31.31 -18.72 10.57
C ASP A 623 32.07 -19.14 9.31
N PHE A 624 33.38 -19.36 9.40
CA PHE A 624 34.16 -19.87 8.29
C PHE A 624 34.19 -21.40 8.27
N ARG A 625 34.28 -21.97 7.07
CA ARG A 625 34.52 -23.40 6.83
C ARG A 625 35.69 -23.56 5.86
N VAL A 626 36.52 -24.58 6.08
CA VAL A 626 37.52 -25.05 5.11
C VAL A 626 37.27 -26.53 4.88
N GLY A 627 37.00 -26.92 3.64
CA GLY A 627 36.58 -28.28 3.30
C GLY A 627 35.28 -28.71 3.99
N GLY A 628 34.43 -27.75 4.35
CA GLY A 628 33.18 -27.99 5.11
C GLY A 628 33.34 -27.97 6.64
N GLU A 629 34.56 -27.86 7.17
CA GLU A 629 34.83 -27.97 8.60
C GLU A 629 35.14 -26.60 9.27
N PRO A 630 34.69 -26.33 10.50
CA PRO A 630 34.91 -25.06 11.22
C PRO A 630 36.31 -25.00 11.85
N VAL A 631 37.35 -25.06 11.02
CA VAL A 631 38.77 -25.13 11.45
C VAL A 631 39.46 -23.76 11.54
N VAL A 632 38.76 -22.66 11.24
CA VAL A 632 39.32 -21.30 11.32
C VAL A 632 39.31 -20.84 12.78
N THR A 633 40.48 -20.49 13.30
CA THR A 633 40.72 -20.14 14.71
C THR A 633 40.84 -18.63 14.94
N SER A 634 41.09 -17.84 13.90
CA SER A 634 41.02 -16.39 13.98
C SER A 634 40.82 -15.75 12.61
N VAL A 635 40.23 -14.56 12.61
CA VAL A 635 40.12 -13.69 11.43
C VAL A 635 40.65 -12.31 11.80
N ARG A 636 41.58 -11.81 11.00
CA ARG A 636 42.17 -10.48 11.20
C ARG A 636 42.18 -9.69 9.92
N ARG A 637 41.84 -8.41 10.00
CA ARG A 637 42.05 -7.48 8.89
C ARG A 637 43.50 -7.03 8.88
N VAL A 638 44.19 -7.24 7.77
CA VAL A 638 45.64 -6.94 7.64
C VAL A 638 45.94 -5.82 6.65
N ALA A 639 44.99 -5.52 5.77
CA ALA A 639 45.06 -4.40 4.83
C ALA A 639 43.64 -3.91 4.53
N PRO A 640 43.47 -2.76 3.85
CA PRO A 640 42.16 -2.20 3.56
C PRO A 640 41.19 -3.19 2.90
N ASP A 641 41.70 -4.01 1.99
CA ASP A 641 40.96 -4.96 1.17
C ASP A 641 41.22 -6.42 1.57
N ARG A 642 41.76 -6.69 2.77
CA ARG A 642 42.33 -8.01 3.08
C ARG A 642 42.04 -8.52 4.49
N LEU A 643 41.44 -9.71 4.54
CA LEU A 643 41.35 -10.54 5.74
C LEU A 643 42.37 -11.68 5.65
N VAL A 644 42.96 -12.05 6.78
CA VAL A 644 43.72 -13.28 6.95
C VAL A 644 42.96 -14.18 7.91
N LEU A 645 42.74 -15.42 7.48
CA LEU A 645 42.15 -16.49 8.27
C LEU A 645 43.30 -17.41 8.73
N THR A 646 43.38 -17.68 10.03
CA THR A 646 44.30 -18.69 10.57
C THR A 646 43.52 -19.98 10.84
N THR A 647 44.08 -21.12 10.47
CA THR A 647 43.43 -22.43 10.62
C THR A 647 44.14 -23.32 11.65
N SER A 648 43.40 -24.25 12.26
CA SER A 648 43.97 -25.28 13.14
C SER A 648 44.64 -26.41 12.36
N VAL A 649 44.29 -26.58 11.09
CA VAL A 649 44.82 -27.58 10.15
C VAL A 649 45.60 -26.92 9.02
N ALA A 650 46.44 -27.69 8.32
CA ALA A 650 47.11 -27.21 7.12
C ALA A 650 46.11 -26.96 5.99
N VAL A 651 46.38 -25.96 5.15
CA VAL A 651 45.55 -25.58 3.99
C VAL A 651 46.35 -25.70 2.70
N SER A 652 45.67 -26.02 1.60
CA SER A 652 46.26 -26.22 0.28
C SER A 652 45.47 -25.51 -0.81
N PRO A 653 46.12 -25.09 -1.92
CA PRO A 653 45.41 -24.68 -3.12
C PRO A 653 44.44 -25.80 -3.55
N GLY A 654 43.19 -25.44 -3.83
CA GLY A 654 42.10 -26.38 -4.09
C GLY A 654 41.10 -26.54 -2.95
N ASP A 655 41.44 -26.11 -1.72
CA ASP A 655 40.51 -26.18 -0.59
C ASP A 655 39.30 -25.26 -0.80
N ALA A 656 38.09 -25.78 -0.55
CA ALA A 656 36.89 -24.96 -0.51
C ALA A 656 36.85 -24.15 0.79
N VAL A 657 36.71 -22.83 0.67
CA VAL A 657 36.65 -21.89 1.80
C VAL A 657 35.32 -21.15 1.73
N ALA A 658 34.52 -21.28 2.78
CA ALA A 658 33.21 -20.66 2.86
C ALA A 658 33.08 -19.73 4.08
N TYR A 659 32.27 -18.69 3.95
CA TYR A 659 31.69 -17.95 5.08
C TYR A 659 30.19 -18.21 5.06
N VAL A 660 29.69 -18.93 6.05
CA VAL A 660 28.29 -19.39 6.10
C VAL A 660 27.40 -18.51 6.96
N ALA A 661 27.95 -17.59 7.76
CA ALA A 661 27.21 -16.83 8.77
C ALA A 661 26.50 -17.74 9.81
N HIS A 662 25.67 -17.17 10.67
CA HIS A 662 24.91 -17.88 11.68
C HIS A 662 23.48 -17.35 11.83
N LEU A 663 22.65 -18.09 12.58
CA LEU A 663 21.31 -17.68 12.96
C LEU A 663 21.33 -16.88 14.26
N GLY A 664 20.42 -15.92 14.38
CA GLY A 664 20.32 -15.07 15.57
C GLY A 664 21.34 -13.94 15.58
N ALA A 665 21.55 -13.38 16.77
CA ALA A 665 22.54 -12.35 17.02
C ALA A 665 23.93 -12.97 17.28
N GLY A 666 24.99 -12.23 16.97
CA GLY A 666 26.34 -12.68 17.25
C GLY A 666 27.43 -11.82 16.64
N PRO A 667 28.68 -12.32 16.62
CA PRO A 667 29.82 -11.57 16.09
C PRO A 667 29.77 -11.50 14.57
N TRP A 668 29.95 -10.31 14.01
CA TRP A 668 29.89 -10.10 12.56
C TRP A 668 31.19 -9.53 12.01
N ILE A 669 31.36 -9.70 10.69
CA ILE A 669 32.28 -8.88 9.90
C ILE A 669 31.43 -7.85 9.17
N THR A 670 31.56 -6.58 9.53
CA THR A 670 30.72 -5.50 8.98
C THR A 670 31.56 -4.35 8.44
N ASN A 671 31.00 -3.62 7.47
CA ASN A 671 31.58 -2.34 7.06
C ASN A 671 31.15 -1.20 8.01
N ARG A 672 31.60 0.03 7.74
CA ARG A 672 31.23 1.22 8.53
C ARG A 672 29.71 1.46 8.64
N ALA A 673 28.94 1.16 7.60
CA ALA A 673 27.49 1.30 7.63
C ALA A 673 26.83 0.18 8.44
N GLY A 674 27.59 -0.84 8.84
CA GLY A 674 27.18 -2.06 9.53
C GLY A 674 26.49 -3.06 8.61
N ALA A 675 26.80 -3.07 7.31
CA ALA A 675 26.40 -4.15 6.42
C ALA A 675 27.34 -5.35 6.60
N GLY A 676 26.78 -6.53 6.84
CA GLY A 676 27.53 -7.77 7.05
C GLY A 676 28.21 -8.31 5.79
N LEU A 677 29.35 -8.97 5.96
CA LEU A 677 30.04 -9.76 4.94
C LEU A 677 29.05 -10.74 4.29
N VAL A 678 29.00 -10.76 2.97
CA VAL A 678 28.14 -11.71 2.24
C VAL A 678 28.63 -13.15 2.44
N ALA A 679 27.68 -14.07 2.53
CA ALA A 679 27.97 -15.49 2.47
C ALA A 679 28.63 -15.84 1.13
N PHE A 680 29.62 -16.71 1.15
CA PHE A 680 30.34 -17.14 -0.05
C PHE A 680 30.94 -18.53 0.11
N GLU A 681 31.27 -19.14 -1.02
CA GLU A 681 32.15 -20.30 -1.12
C GLU A 681 33.09 -20.13 -2.32
N MET A 682 34.39 -20.23 -2.07
CA MET A 682 35.44 -20.06 -3.08
C MET A 682 36.51 -21.14 -2.91
N VAL A 683 37.14 -21.52 -4.02
CA VAL A 683 38.32 -22.40 -3.99
C VAL A 683 39.56 -21.54 -3.73
N ALA A 684 40.37 -21.95 -2.75
CA ALA A 684 41.65 -21.32 -2.46
C ALA A 684 42.61 -21.52 -3.64
N GLY A 685 43.10 -20.42 -4.21
CA GLY A 685 44.10 -20.41 -5.27
C GLY A 685 45.53 -20.49 -4.78
#